data_AF-A0A3N0J1N2-F1
#
_entry.id   AF-A0A3N0J1N2-F1
#
_cell.length_a   1.000
_cell.length_b   1.000
_cell.length_c   1.000
_cell.angle_alpha   90.00
_cell.angle_beta   90.00
_cell.angle_gamma   90.00
#
_symmetry.space_group_name_H-M   'P 1'
#
loop_
_entity.id
_entity.type
_entity.pdbx_description
1 polymer ?
#
loop_
_entity_poly.entity_id
_entity_poly.type
_entity_poly.pdbx_seq_one_letter_code
_entity_poly.pdbx_strand_id
1 'polypeptide(L)'
;MDKHVKHAGMSRRSFLQGIAWGTVGTGALGMGALSLAGCAPAASETHRETGAATASGAQPASVATELNPQDYDYTANSITDFGSSTLFSDWQLGPFTFHHRMVKSAAFQLAFMKNNPDEYVGYYERMARGGVEMIWVEDFANIWELTASPLKQDYALYDVKRLLDTLHDAGARVGYQFDTMGSAIGPLVFTENFLGSYSTDDVKSWERTIVDIAVKLHDDGFDAFELNFAANNVGQSFLSRARNNRDDEYGPQSLENRTRFAVETIKGIKEACGGDFVVQLLINGIEANDQTLGQDSPYNSVEEVQAIARILEQAGADSLHVRLGPCGQHVAQFANDLYFSARGLEGASGFGSRFDFSRHFQGKLRASHSGCGMMIDVAAEIKSAVSIPVGAATYMDPAQAPDYFEEALADGKLDFLVMNRPLCVDPEYVTKLRENRIDEIAPCTRCLHCFYDPDKAGTLLEHCRVNAANWRAFGESMPEGWTPQAAEQPKKVLVAGGGPAGMEAARVAAQRGHEVTLYEKSGSLGGLLTSAAAIKGPHENLERLAAYLTRQQELCGVKVVTKTEVDAQLVEQEQPDAVIVATGGTRPAPLFETTGATSVLAFDDVVGSDLGQRVVVLGSNAQAADVAVYLVAQGKDVTIVTPDPLELFEKGHSVNVRGFVETALNAQGTRVWPSATLSAVGDGTVSFTSEAGVDVTAPCDALVDMRDMLPDTALADALTGVETVAVGDCADPYNIAEAIAAGNLAARAL
;
A
#
# COMPACT_ATOMS: atom_id res chain seq x y z
N MET A 1 -37.66 -44.60 -7.96
CA MET A 1 -37.65 -46.06 -8.10
C MET A 1 -36.55 -46.42 -9.09
N ASP A 2 -35.49 -47.04 -8.56
CA ASP A 2 -34.49 -47.92 -9.20
C ASP A 2 -33.71 -47.55 -10.48
N LYS A 3 -32.38 -47.51 -10.28
CA LYS A 3 -31.27 -48.12 -11.07
C LYS A 3 -30.70 -47.37 -12.29
N HIS A 4 -29.49 -46.81 -12.17
CA HIS A 4 -28.21 -47.55 -12.33
C HIS A 4 -27.00 -46.60 -12.21
N VAL A 5 -26.21 -46.76 -11.13
CA VAL A 5 -24.86 -46.21 -10.98
C VAL A 5 -23.85 -47.30 -11.32
N LYS A 6 -22.86 -46.99 -12.16
CA LYS A 6 -21.61 -47.77 -12.28
C LYS A 6 -20.46 -46.90 -11.81
N HIS A 7 -19.90 -47.27 -10.67
CA HIS A 7 -18.62 -46.76 -10.16
C HIS A 7 -17.45 -47.34 -10.99
N ALA A 8 -16.53 -46.48 -11.43
CA ALA A 8 -15.14 -46.85 -11.71
C ALA A 8 -14.27 -46.27 -10.58
N GLY A 9 -13.44 -47.12 -9.99
CA GLY A 9 -12.79 -46.90 -8.70
C GLY A 9 -11.61 -45.93 -8.73
N MET A 10 -11.55 -45.08 -7.71
CA MET A 10 -10.34 -44.36 -7.30
C MET A 10 -9.30 -45.34 -6.75
N SER A 11 -8.07 -45.23 -7.24
CA SER A 11 -6.94 -46.03 -6.74
C SER A 11 -6.43 -45.48 -5.39
N ARG A 12 -5.83 -46.35 -4.56
CA ARG A 12 -5.27 -46.04 -3.23
C ARG A 12 -4.21 -44.92 -3.16
N ARG A 13 -3.86 -44.27 -4.28
CA ARG A 13 -2.97 -43.09 -4.30
C ARG A 13 -3.69 -41.75 -4.07
N SER A 14 -5.02 -41.69 -4.15
CA SER A 14 -5.80 -40.46 -3.95
C SER A 14 -6.46 -40.31 -2.57
N PHE A 15 -6.06 -41.11 -1.58
CA PHE A 15 -6.59 -41.04 -0.20
C PHE A 15 -5.63 -40.34 0.79
N LEU A 16 -4.39 -40.04 0.41
CA LEU A 16 -3.39 -39.41 1.30
C LEU A 16 -3.11 -37.93 0.98
N GLN A 17 -3.90 -37.28 0.13
CA GLN A 17 -3.83 -35.83 -0.12
C GLN A 17 -5.07 -35.06 0.36
N GLY A 18 -5.99 -35.71 1.09
CA GLY A 18 -7.32 -35.16 1.38
C GLY A 18 -7.64 -34.76 2.82
N ILE A 19 -6.70 -34.79 3.77
CA ILE A 19 -6.99 -34.39 5.16
C ILE A 19 -5.80 -33.62 5.75
N ALA A 20 -5.76 -32.31 5.52
CA ALA A 20 -4.94 -31.39 6.30
C ALA A 20 -5.39 -29.92 6.16
N TRP A 21 -6.69 -29.64 6.15
CA TRP A 21 -7.18 -28.26 6.29
C TRP A 21 -8.34 -28.25 7.27
N GLY A 22 -7.98 -28.08 8.54
CA GLY A 22 -8.89 -28.04 9.66
C GLY A 22 -8.13 -27.66 10.92
N THR A 23 -8.09 -26.35 11.19
CA THR A 23 -7.70 -25.67 12.45
C THR A 23 -6.21 -25.66 12.86
N VAL A 24 -5.87 -24.57 13.58
CA VAL A 24 -4.58 -24.16 14.18
C VAL A 24 -3.76 -23.27 13.21
N GLY A 25 -3.59 -21.96 13.40
CA GLY A 25 -3.43 -21.18 14.63
C GLY A 25 -1.93 -20.98 14.89
N THR A 26 -1.45 -19.73 14.80
CA THR A 26 -0.20 -19.20 15.40
C THR A 26 1.06 -20.09 15.41
N GLY A 27 2.12 -19.69 14.69
CA GLY A 27 3.49 -20.05 15.07
C GLY A 27 4.44 -20.43 13.92
N ALA A 28 5.54 -19.69 13.88
CA ALA A 28 6.86 -19.97 13.29
C ALA A 28 7.14 -21.37 12.68
N LEU A 29 7.72 -21.37 11.49
CA LEU A 29 8.62 -22.42 10.98
C LEU A 29 9.72 -21.69 10.18
N GLY A 30 10.99 -21.64 10.57
CA GLY A 30 11.78 -22.68 11.22
C GLY A 30 12.57 -23.43 10.14
N MET A 31 13.72 -22.86 9.73
CA MET A 31 14.64 -23.46 8.77
C MET A 31 15.16 -24.80 9.30
N GLY A 32 14.83 -25.88 8.59
CA GLY A 32 15.34 -27.23 8.82
C GLY A 32 16.43 -27.59 7.81
N ALA A 33 17.67 -27.66 8.29
CA ALA A 33 18.83 -28.14 7.55
C ALA A 33 18.62 -29.56 7.01
N LEU A 34 19.00 -29.78 5.74
CA LEU A 34 19.24 -31.10 5.18
C LEU A 34 20.72 -31.24 4.83
N SER A 35 21.35 -32.15 5.57
CA SER A 35 22.70 -32.64 5.45
C SER A 35 22.94 -33.30 4.09
N LEU A 36 23.95 -32.82 3.36
CA LEU A 36 24.53 -33.54 2.23
C LEU A 36 25.84 -34.19 2.67
N ALA A 37 25.83 -35.52 2.73
CA ALA A 37 26.99 -36.34 2.96
C ALA A 37 27.92 -36.32 1.73
N GLY A 38 29.16 -35.88 1.98
CA GLY A 38 30.40 -36.48 1.49
C GLY A 38 30.56 -36.75 -0.01
N CYS A 39 31.35 -35.90 -0.66
CA CYS A 39 32.36 -36.32 -1.64
C CYS A 39 33.54 -35.34 -1.57
N ALA A 40 34.69 -35.82 -1.09
CA ALA A 40 35.94 -35.06 -1.04
C ALA A 40 36.60 -34.98 -2.44
N PRO A 41 37.38 -33.92 -2.69
CA PRO A 41 38.60 -34.06 -3.48
C PRO A 41 39.85 -33.56 -2.75
N ALA A 42 40.97 -34.06 -3.28
CA ALA A 42 42.31 -34.15 -2.72
C ALA A 42 42.97 -32.84 -2.26
N ALA A 43 43.84 -32.99 -1.27
CA ALA A 43 44.80 -31.99 -0.81
C ALA A 43 45.81 -31.63 -1.91
N SER A 44 46.08 -30.33 -2.06
CA SER A 44 47.36 -29.85 -2.55
C SER A 44 47.83 -28.70 -1.65
N GLU A 45 48.84 -28.98 -0.84
CA GLU A 45 49.61 -27.99 -0.11
C GLU A 45 50.36 -27.09 -1.09
N THR A 46 50.14 -25.78 -1.01
CA THR A 46 51.18 -24.81 -1.38
C THR A 46 51.18 -23.69 -0.34
N HIS A 47 52.21 -23.72 0.51
CA HIS A 47 52.57 -22.61 1.39
C HIS A 47 52.86 -21.36 0.57
N ARG A 48 52.23 -20.23 0.91
CA ARG A 48 52.76 -18.90 0.62
C ARG A 48 52.67 -18.01 1.85
N GLU A 49 53.82 -17.40 2.12
CA GLU A 49 54.18 -16.63 3.32
C GLU A 49 53.30 -15.40 3.53
N THR A 50 53.03 -15.12 4.79
CA THR A 50 52.35 -13.93 5.29
C THR A 50 53.25 -12.70 5.16
N GLY A 51 53.01 -11.88 4.12
CA GLY A 51 53.48 -10.51 4.07
C GLY A 51 52.47 -9.57 4.73
N ALA A 52 52.85 -8.94 5.84
CA ALA A 52 52.06 -7.90 6.48
C ALA A 52 51.94 -6.69 5.56
N ALA A 53 50.76 -6.46 4.99
CA ALA A 53 50.42 -5.22 4.31
C ALA A 53 49.76 -4.30 5.33
N THR A 54 50.41 -3.18 5.62
CA THR A 54 49.85 -2.05 6.35
C THR A 54 48.61 -1.54 5.63
N ALA A 55 47.45 -1.65 6.28
CA ALA A 55 46.22 -1.02 5.82
C ALA A 55 46.40 0.50 5.83
N SER A 56 46.66 1.07 4.66
CA SER A 56 46.55 2.51 4.44
C SER A 56 45.09 2.90 4.66
N GLY A 57 44.86 3.89 5.53
CA GLY A 57 43.53 4.42 5.81
C GLY A 57 42.77 4.74 4.54
N ALA A 58 41.78 3.92 4.23
CA ALA A 58 40.70 4.33 3.37
C ALA A 58 39.93 5.40 4.16
N GLN A 59 39.97 6.64 3.67
CA GLN A 59 38.96 7.61 4.06
C GLN A 59 37.58 6.98 3.80
N PRO A 60 36.60 7.14 4.70
CA PRO A 60 35.24 6.75 4.38
C PRO A 60 34.87 7.41 3.06
N ALA A 61 34.45 6.59 2.10
CA ALA A 61 34.06 7.05 0.78
C ALA A 61 33.06 8.20 0.97
N SER A 62 33.33 9.32 0.31
CA SER A 62 32.39 10.43 0.15
C SER A 62 31.00 9.87 -0.18
N VAL A 63 29.98 10.39 0.50
CA VAL A 63 28.54 10.29 0.18
C VAL A 63 28.34 9.60 -1.17
N ALA A 64 27.99 8.31 -1.15
CA ALA A 64 27.72 7.58 -2.38
C ALA A 64 26.75 8.43 -3.21
N THR A 65 27.14 8.76 -4.44
CA THR A 65 26.29 9.47 -5.39
C THR A 65 24.88 8.86 -5.33
N GLU A 66 23.88 9.68 -5.04
CA GLU A 66 22.50 9.22 -4.89
C GLU A 66 22.08 8.43 -6.14
N LEU A 67 21.83 7.12 -6.00
CA LEU A 67 21.64 6.22 -7.15
C LEU A 67 20.39 6.57 -7.97
N ASN A 68 19.33 7.03 -7.29
CA ASN A 68 18.05 7.40 -7.88
C ASN A 68 17.62 8.76 -7.32
N PRO A 69 18.21 9.87 -7.80
CA PRO A 69 17.90 11.19 -7.27
C PRO A 69 16.42 11.53 -7.43
N GLN A 70 15.86 12.18 -6.41
CA GLN A 70 14.45 12.57 -6.40
C GLN A 70 14.28 14.05 -6.73
N ASP A 71 13.27 14.34 -7.54
CA ASP A 71 12.73 15.67 -7.79
C ASP A 71 11.36 15.75 -7.12
N TYR A 72 11.14 16.76 -6.29
CA TYR A 72 9.87 16.99 -5.58
C TYR A 72 9.08 18.17 -6.15
N ASP A 73 9.63 18.89 -7.12
CA ASP A 73 8.94 20.01 -7.78
C ASP A 73 7.79 19.54 -8.68
N TYR A 74 7.71 18.22 -9.00
CA TYR A 74 6.58 17.62 -9.72
C TYR A 74 5.22 17.78 -9.04
N THR A 75 5.21 18.16 -7.76
CA THR A 75 3.98 18.46 -7.01
C THR A 75 3.43 19.86 -7.28
N ALA A 76 4.08 20.62 -8.19
CA ALA A 76 3.63 21.94 -8.61
C ALA A 76 2.18 21.94 -9.12
N ASN A 77 1.50 23.04 -8.83
CA ASN A 77 0.15 23.31 -9.26
C ASN A 77 0.02 24.73 -9.80
N SER A 78 -0.04 24.86 -11.12
CA SER A 78 -0.34 26.09 -11.84
C SER A 78 -1.80 26.17 -12.29
N ILE A 79 -2.56 25.08 -12.12
CA ILE A 79 -3.95 24.96 -12.56
C ILE A 79 -4.85 25.77 -11.63
N THR A 80 -5.58 26.72 -12.22
CA THR A 80 -6.54 27.58 -11.52
C THR A 80 -8.00 27.24 -11.83
N ASP A 81 -8.22 26.49 -12.92
CA ASP A 81 -9.53 25.97 -13.31
C ASP A 81 -9.38 24.55 -13.87
N PHE A 82 -9.48 23.57 -12.97
CA PHE A 82 -9.46 22.14 -13.32
C PHE A 82 -10.57 21.77 -14.30
N GLY A 83 -11.74 22.40 -14.22
CA GLY A 83 -12.87 22.09 -15.12
C GLY A 83 -12.56 22.36 -16.60
N SER A 84 -11.53 23.16 -16.90
CA SER A 84 -11.07 23.46 -18.26
C SER A 84 -9.86 22.63 -18.71
N SER A 85 -9.32 21.78 -17.84
CA SER A 85 -8.08 21.04 -18.09
C SER A 85 -8.33 19.76 -18.90
N THR A 86 -7.27 19.19 -19.49
CA THR A 86 -7.33 17.91 -20.22
C THR A 86 -7.81 16.77 -19.33
N LEU A 87 -7.52 16.82 -18.03
CA LEU A 87 -8.05 15.87 -17.05
C LEU A 87 -9.59 15.75 -17.07
N PHE A 88 -10.29 16.84 -17.35
CA PHE A 88 -11.76 16.91 -17.46
C PHE A 88 -12.26 16.98 -18.91
N SER A 89 -11.43 16.60 -19.87
CA SER A 89 -11.84 16.46 -21.27
C SER A 89 -12.48 15.11 -21.55
N ASP A 90 -13.32 15.09 -22.60
CA ASP A 90 -14.00 13.89 -23.04
C ASP A 90 -13.03 12.83 -23.60
N TRP A 91 -13.34 11.56 -23.36
CA TRP A 91 -12.69 10.41 -24.01
C TRP A 91 -13.66 9.25 -24.21
N GLN A 92 -13.29 8.30 -25.07
CA GLN A 92 -14.14 7.17 -25.46
C GLN A 92 -13.58 5.84 -24.94
N LEU A 93 -14.47 4.95 -24.51
CA LEU A 93 -14.19 3.53 -24.26
C LEU A 93 -15.31 2.70 -24.88
N GLY A 94 -15.02 2.02 -25.99
CA GLY A 94 -16.05 1.34 -26.78
C GLY A 94 -17.21 2.30 -27.11
N PRO A 95 -18.47 1.98 -26.74
CA PRO A 95 -19.62 2.82 -27.02
C PRO A 95 -19.81 3.99 -26.02
N PHE A 96 -19.01 4.06 -24.95
CA PHE A 96 -19.20 5.03 -23.86
C PHE A 96 -18.34 6.28 -24.02
N THR A 97 -18.94 7.43 -23.69
CA THR A 97 -18.24 8.72 -23.55
C THR A 97 -18.11 9.02 -22.06
N PHE A 98 -16.90 9.40 -21.64
CA PHE A 98 -16.58 9.84 -20.29
C PHE A 98 -16.08 11.27 -20.31
N HIS A 99 -16.38 12.05 -19.28
CA HIS A 99 -16.14 13.50 -19.18
C HIS A 99 -14.99 13.86 -18.24
N HIS A 100 -14.20 12.88 -17.84
CA HIS A 100 -12.93 13.05 -17.17
C HIS A 100 -12.09 11.79 -17.30
N ARG A 101 -10.78 11.93 -17.09
CA ARG A 101 -9.78 10.89 -17.35
C ARG A 101 -9.36 10.12 -16.10
N MET A 102 -10.22 10.04 -15.08
CA MET A 102 -9.92 9.35 -13.81
C MET A 102 -10.78 8.08 -13.70
N VAL A 103 -10.15 6.92 -13.63
CA VAL A 103 -10.83 5.62 -13.65
C VAL A 103 -10.54 4.87 -12.36
N LYS A 104 -11.58 4.35 -11.69
CA LYS A 104 -11.40 3.50 -10.52
C LYS A 104 -10.98 2.09 -10.96
N SER A 105 -9.75 1.70 -10.60
CA SER A 105 -9.23 0.34 -10.76
C SER A 105 -9.96 -0.63 -9.86
N ALA A 106 -10.07 -1.89 -10.30
CA ALA A 106 -10.38 -2.99 -9.41
C ALA A 106 -9.28 -3.15 -8.35
N ALA A 107 -9.71 -3.38 -7.12
CA ALA A 107 -8.87 -3.65 -5.96
C ALA A 107 -9.71 -4.41 -4.93
N PHE A 108 -9.09 -5.37 -4.26
CA PHE A 108 -9.73 -6.22 -3.27
C PHE A 108 -10.48 -5.42 -2.19
N GLN A 109 -11.75 -5.79 -1.94
CA GLN A 109 -12.58 -5.26 -0.86
C GLN A 109 -13.15 -6.39 0.04
N LEU A 110 -12.63 -6.58 1.27
CA LEU A 110 -13.21 -7.37 2.38
C LEU A 110 -14.73 -7.21 2.59
N ALA A 111 -15.36 -6.09 2.19
CA ALA A 111 -16.81 -5.92 2.26
C ALA A 111 -17.55 -7.04 1.51
N PHE A 112 -16.98 -7.53 0.40
CA PHE A 112 -17.49 -8.72 -0.29
C PHE A 112 -17.22 -10.00 0.51
N MET A 113 -16.05 -10.15 1.15
CA MET A 113 -15.79 -11.32 1.99
C MET A 113 -16.77 -11.46 3.17
N LYS A 114 -17.22 -10.33 3.73
CA LYS A 114 -18.28 -10.28 4.76
C LYS A 114 -19.68 -10.55 4.21
N ASN A 115 -19.84 -10.53 2.88
CA ASN A 115 -21.11 -10.51 2.15
C ASN A 115 -22.13 -9.52 2.74
N ASN A 116 -21.68 -8.28 2.94
CA ASN A 116 -22.52 -7.19 3.44
C ASN A 116 -22.90 -6.22 2.30
N PRO A 117 -24.12 -6.29 1.73
CA PRO A 117 -24.52 -5.45 0.62
C PRO A 117 -24.51 -3.96 0.93
N ASP A 118 -24.79 -3.55 2.16
CA ASP A 118 -24.75 -2.13 2.52
C ASP A 118 -23.30 -1.60 2.49
N GLU A 119 -22.33 -2.43 2.87
CA GLU A 119 -20.91 -2.09 2.87
C GLU A 119 -20.32 -2.07 1.45
N TYR A 120 -20.48 -3.14 0.65
CA TYR A 120 -19.87 -3.19 -0.69
C TYR A 120 -20.58 -2.28 -1.71
N VAL A 121 -21.91 -2.15 -1.65
CA VAL A 121 -22.63 -1.20 -2.53
C VAL A 121 -22.28 0.23 -2.12
N GLY A 122 -22.35 0.55 -0.82
CA GLY A 122 -22.04 1.88 -0.32
C GLY A 122 -20.56 2.29 -0.53
N TYR A 123 -19.64 1.33 -0.60
CA TYR A 123 -18.24 1.60 -0.92
C TYR A 123 -18.10 2.22 -2.32
N TYR A 124 -18.67 1.58 -3.33
CA TYR A 124 -18.61 2.05 -4.72
C TYR A 124 -19.57 3.21 -5.00
N GLU A 125 -20.76 3.22 -4.40
CA GLU A 125 -21.76 4.27 -4.59
C GLU A 125 -21.19 5.66 -4.27
N ARG A 126 -20.44 5.78 -3.17
CA ARG A 126 -19.86 7.08 -2.77
C ARG A 126 -18.85 7.59 -3.81
N MET A 127 -18.10 6.71 -4.47
CA MET A 127 -17.17 7.10 -5.54
C MET A 127 -17.93 7.52 -6.80
N ALA A 128 -18.96 6.76 -7.19
CA ALA A 128 -19.81 7.09 -8.32
C ALA A 128 -20.51 8.46 -8.11
N ARG A 129 -21.14 8.66 -6.95
CA ARG A 129 -21.76 9.94 -6.57
C ARG A 129 -20.75 11.08 -6.42
N GLY A 130 -19.52 10.75 -6.04
CA GLY A 130 -18.41 11.71 -6.00
C GLY A 130 -17.85 12.06 -7.38
N GLY A 131 -18.39 11.46 -8.45
CA GLY A 131 -18.16 11.84 -9.83
C GLY A 131 -17.30 10.87 -10.64
N VAL A 132 -16.97 9.68 -10.13
CA VAL A 132 -16.23 8.67 -10.89
C VAL A 132 -17.16 7.99 -11.90
N GLU A 133 -16.88 8.12 -13.19
CA GLU A 133 -17.76 7.61 -14.24
C GLU A 133 -17.42 6.19 -14.72
N MET A 134 -16.18 5.70 -14.54
CA MET A 134 -15.81 4.32 -14.85
C MET A 134 -15.25 3.61 -13.61
N ILE A 135 -15.93 2.54 -13.19
CA ILE A 135 -15.59 1.74 -12.02
C ILE A 135 -15.36 0.29 -12.43
N TRP A 136 -14.12 -0.18 -12.24
CA TRP A 136 -13.80 -1.60 -12.25
C TRP A 136 -13.99 -2.18 -10.85
N VAL A 137 -14.93 -3.11 -10.72
CA VAL A 137 -15.12 -3.94 -9.53
C VAL A 137 -14.18 -5.14 -9.64
N GLU A 138 -13.58 -5.53 -8.52
CA GLU A 138 -12.69 -6.70 -8.44
C GLU A 138 -13.42 -8.03 -8.66
N ASP A 139 -12.65 -9.09 -8.86
CA ASP A 139 -13.18 -10.45 -8.92
C ASP A 139 -13.57 -10.93 -7.51
N PHE A 140 -14.76 -10.55 -7.04
CA PHE A 140 -15.19 -10.77 -5.66
C PHE A 140 -15.82 -12.15 -5.39
N ALA A 141 -16.04 -12.96 -6.43
CA ALA A 141 -16.90 -14.13 -6.33
C ALA A 141 -16.50 -15.30 -7.24
N ASN A 142 -16.86 -16.52 -6.81
CA ASN A 142 -16.78 -17.72 -7.61
C ASN A 142 -18.00 -17.80 -8.55
N ILE A 143 -17.79 -17.47 -9.82
CA ILE A 143 -18.80 -17.58 -10.88
C ILE A 143 -18.81 -18.98 -11.50
N TRP A 144 -17.65 -19.63 -11.55
CA TRP A 144 -17.46 -20.96 -12.15
C TRP A 144 -16.50 -21.82 -11.33
N GLU A 145 -16.71 -23.14 -11.32
CA GLU A 145 -15.93 -24.08 -10.50
C GLU A 145 -14.44 -24.10 -10.89
N LEU A 146 -14.15 -24.05 -12.19
CA LEU A 146 -12.79 -24.12 -12.72
C LEU A 146 -11.91 -22.94 -12.30
N THR A 147 -12.50 -21.77 -12.11
CA THR A 147 -11.79 -20.55 -11.71
C THR A 147 -12.00 -20.23 -10.23
N ALA A 148 -12.62 -21.15 -9.48
CA ALA A 148 -12.97 -20.91 -8.10
C ALA A 148 -11.72 -20.79 -7.21
N SER A 149 -11.81 -19.89 -6.23
CA SER A 149 -10.84 -19.70 -5.17
C SER A 149 -11.49 -19.98 -3.81
N PRO A 150 -10.80 -20.62 -2.86
CA PRO A 150 -11.29 -20.78 -1.49
C PRO A 150 -11.45 -19.45 -0.73
N LEU A 151 -10.89 -18.36 -1.27
CA LEU A 151 -11.00 -17.01 -0.69
C LEU A 151 -12.31 -16.30 -1.06
N LYS A 152 -13.07 -16.84 -2.02
CA LYS A 152 -14.26 -16.22 -2.60
C LYS A 152 -15.50 -17.07 -2.28
N GLN A 153 -16.66 -16.42 -2.21
CA GLN A 153 -17.95 -17.08 -2.03
C GLN A 153 -18.65 -17.26 -3.39
N ASP A 154 -19.71 -18.08 -3.44
CA ASP A 154 -20.53 -18.26 -4.64
C ASP A 154 -21.15 -16.94 -5.10
N TYR A 155 -21.05 -16.64 -6.39
CA TYR A 155 -21.60 -15.44 -7.02
C TYR A 155 -23.08 -15.21 -6.72
N ALA A 156 -23.88 -16.28 -6.62
CA ALA A 156 -25.31 -16.20 -6.36
C ALA A 156 -25.66 -15.64 -4.96
N LEU A 157 -24.69 -15.48 -4.06
CA LEU A 157 -24.90 -14.94 -2.72
C LEU A 157 -24.87 -13.42 -2.64
N TYR A 158 -24.45 -12.74 -3.72
CA TYR A 158 -24.30 -11.29 -3.76
C TYR A 158 -25.50 -10.61 -4.44
N ASP A 159 -25.87 -9.42 -3.95
CA ASP A 159 -26.90 -8.57 -4.54
C ASP A 159 -26.30 -7.71 -5.66
N VAL A 160 -25.88 -8.39 -6.73
CA VAL A 160 -25.24 -7.78 -7.89
C VAL A 160 -26.18 -6.80 -8.57
N LYS A 161 -27.47 -7.11 -8.64
CA LYS A 161 -28.46 -6.22 -9.24
C LYS A 161 -28.50 -4.88 -8.49
N ARG A 162 -28.56 -4.90 -7.16
CA ARG A 162 -28.52 -3.66 -6.37
C ARG A 162 -27.21 -2.90 -6.60
N LEU A 163 -26.08 -3.59 -6.66
CA LEU A 163 -24.79 -2.95 -6.95
C LEU A 163 -24.83 -2.22 -8.30
N LEU A 164 -25.20 -2.90 -9.37
CA LEU A 164 -25.24 -2.32 -10.72
C LEU A 164 -26.25 -1.19 -10.83
N ASP A 165 -27.50 -1.41 -10.41
CA ASP A 165 -28.56 -0.39 -10.45
C ASP A 165 -28.13 0.88 -9.69
N THR A 166 -27.52 0.73 -8.51
CA THR A 166 -27.09 1.88 -7.69
C THR A 166 -25.98 2.69 -8.37
N LEU A 167 -25.02 2.02 -8.99
CA LEU A 167 -23.91 2.69 -9.66
C LEU A 167 -24.34 3.32 -10.99
N HIS A 168 -25.21 2.65 -11.75
CA HIS A 168 -25.82 3.20 -12.96
C HIS A 168 -26.68 4.43 -12.65
N ASP A 169 -27.49 4.39 -11.58
CA ASP A 169 -28.30 5.53 -11.12
C ASP A 169 -27.43 6.71 -10.67
N ALA A 170 -26.21 6.45 -10.18
CA ALA A 170 -25.22 7.46 -9.87
C ALA A 170 -24.44 7.97 -11.10
N GLY A 171 -24.69 7.41 -12.29
CA GLY A 171 -24.09 7.82 -13.56
C GLY A 171 -22.79 7.11 -13.93
N ALA A 172 -22.38 6.08 -13.17
CA ALA A 172 -21.17 5.32 -13.46
C ALA A 172 -21.44 4.15 -14.43
N ARG A 173 -20.41 3.77 -15.18
CA ARG A 173 -20.29 2.49 -15.89
C ARG A 173 -19.52 1.51 -15.01
N VAL A 174 -19.95 0.25 -15.04
CA VAL A 174 -19.43 -0.79 -14.14
C VAL A 174 -18.82 -1.91 -14.95
N GLY A 175 -17.51 -2.09 -14.78
CA GLY A 175 -16.78 -3.22 -15.33
C GLY A 175 -16.42 -4.24 -14.26
N TYR A 176 -16.31 -5.51 -14.66
CA TYR A 176 -15.78 -6.58 -13.81
C TYR A 176 -14.35 -6.91 -14.21
N GLN A 177 -13.39 -6.82 -13.29
CA GLN A 177 -12.05 -7.34 -13.52
C GLN A 177 -12.03 -8.83 -13.18
N PHE A 178 -11.74 -9.67 -14.17
CA PHE A 178 -11.53 -11.10 -13.97
C PHE A 178 -10.06 -11.38 -13.70
N ASP A 179 -9.79 -12.04 -12.57
CA ASP A 179 -8.46 -12.47 -12.14
C ASP A 179 -8.45 -13.99 -11.88
N THR A 180 -7.26 -14.59 -11.90
CA THR A 180 -7.10 -16.03 -11.65
C THR A 180 -6.17 -16.32 -10.47
N MET A 181 -5.77 -15.31 -9.72
CA MET A 181 -4.82 -15.45 -8.63
C MET A 181 -5.44 -16.27 -7.49
N GLY A 182 -4.77 -17.36 -7.12
CA GLY A 182 -5.27 -18.28 -6.11
C GLY A 182 -6.51 -19.07 -6.52
N SER A 183 -6.74 -19.21 -7.82
CA SER A 183 -7.72 -20.12 -8.40
C SER A 183 -7.09 -21.48 -8.73
N ALA A 184 -7.91 -22.46 -9.15
CA ALA A 184 -7.42 -23.76 -9.59
C ALA A 184 -6.55 -23.72 -10.87
N ILE A 185 -6.61 -22.61 -11.63
CA ILE A 185 -5.85 -22.41 -12.88
C ILE A 185 -4.77 -21.33 -12.76
N GLY A 186 -4.57 -20.76 -11.57
CA GLY A 186 -3.57 -19.72 -11.31
C GLY A 186 -3.10 -19.75 -9.85
N PRO A 187 -1.89 -20.27 -9.55
CA PRO A 187 -1.40 -20.36 -8.17
C PRO A 187 -1.24 -18.99 -7.48
N LEU A 188 -1.11 -18.96 -6.15
CA LEU A 188 -0.83 -17.71 -5.42
C LEU A 188 0.65 -17.28 -5.50
N VAL A 189 1.57 -18.24 -5.62
CA VAL A 189 3.03 -18.02 -5.58
C VAL A 189 3.63 -18.47 -6.90
N PHE A 190 4.28 -17.55 -7.62
CA PHE A 190 4.67 -17.73 -9.02
C PHE A 190 6.17 -17.92 -9.26
N THR A 191 6.87 -18.59 -8.35
CA THR A 191 8.22 -19.08 -8.63
C THR A 191 8.22 -20.40 -9.42
N GLU A 192 7.03 -20.96 -9.74
CA GLU A 192 6.89 -22.24 -10.44
C GLU A 192 6.28 -22.09 -11.83
N ASN A 193 6.99 -22.59 -12.84
CA ASN A 193 6.47 -22.72 -14.20
C ASN A 193 5.42 -23.85 -14.25
N PHE A 194 4.15 -23.47 -14.06
CA PHE A 194 3.05 -24.43 -13.90
C PHE A 194 2.31 -24.73 -15.21
N LEU A 195 2.34 -23.85 -16.21
CA LEU A 195 1.52 -24.00 -17.43
C LEU A 195 1.73 -25.32 -18.16
N GLY A 196 2.96 -25.82 -18.22
CA GLY A 196 3.31 -27.08 -18.88
C GLY A 196 2.69 -28.33 -18.23
N SER A 197 2.12 -28.25 -17.03
CA SER A 197 1.40 -29.39 -16.42
C SER A 197 -0.02 -29.60 -16.97
N TYR A 198 -0.54 -28.66 -17.75
CA TYR A 198 -1.89 -28.71 -18.31
C TYR A 198 -1.87 -29.03 -19.80
N SER A 199 -2.79 -29.87 -20.24
CA SER A 199 -2.93 -30.21 -21.66
C SER A 199 -3.44 -29.03 -22.48
N THR A 200 -3.28 -29.08 -23.80
CA THR A 200 -3.86 -28.08 -24.72
C THR A 200 -5.39 -28.03 -24.61
N ASP A 201 -6.04 -29.16 -24.35
CA ASP A 201 -7.50 -29.23 -24.16
C ASP A 201 -7.95 -28.55 -22.86
N ASP A 202 -7.12 -28.62 -21.80
CA ASP A 202 -7.36 -27.88 -20.55
C ASP A 202 -7.32 -26.38 -20.81
N VAL A 203 -6.28 -25.88 -21.50
CA VAL A 203 -6.13 -24.45 -21.85
C VAL A 203 -7.35 -23.96 -22.66
N LYS A 204 -7.77 -24.73 -23.67
CA LYS A 204 -8.99 -24.41 -24.44
C LYS A 204 -10.26 -24.43 -23.58
N SER A 205 -10.29 -25.25 -22.52
CA SER A 205 -11.39 -25.24 -21.56
C SER A 205 -11.39 -23.97 -20.71
N TRP A 206 -10.21 -23.45 -20.37
CA TRP A 206 -10.10 -22.19 -19.62
C TRP A 206 -10.64 -21.03 -20.45
N GLU A 207 -10.25 -20.94 -21.72
CA GLU A 207 -10.75 -19.92 -22.66
C GLU A 207 -12.29 -19.94 -22.73
N ARG A 208 -12.88 -21.12 -22.95
CA ARG A 208 -14.34 -21.28 -22.97
C ARG A 208 -15.00 -20.82 -21.67
N THR A 209 -14.45 -21.22 -20.53
CA THR A 209 -14.98 -20.80 -19.22
C THR A 209 -14.89 -19.29 -19.02
N ILE A 210 -13.80 -18.64 -19.45
CA ILE A 210 -13.68 -17.18 -19.36
C ILE A 210 -14.73 -16.50 -20.24
N VAL A 211 -14.99 -17.02 -21.44
CA VAL A 211 -16.09 -16.54 -22.30
C VAL A 211 -17.45 -16.73 -21.63
N ASP A 212 -17.72 -17.89 -21.04
CA ASP A 212 -18.98 -18.17 -20.33
C ASP A 212 -19.19 -17.21 -19.14
N ILE A 213 -18.12 -16.87 -18.42
CA ILE A 213 -18.15 -15.87 -17.33
C ILE A 213 -18.47 -14.48 -17.89
N ALA A 214 -17.84 -14.07 -18.99
CA ALA A 214 -18.10 -12.79 -19.62
C ALA A 214 -19.56 -12.68 -20.10
N VAL A 215 -20.13 -13.75 -20.67
CA VAL A 215 -21.55 -13.82 -21.06
C VAL A 215 -22.45 -13.66 -19.83
N LYS A 216 -22.14 -14.36 -18.74
CA LYS A 216 -22.93 -14.26 -17.50
C LYS A 216 -22.96 -12.81 -16.96
N LEU A 217 -21.80 -12.16 -16.91
CA LEU A 217 -21.67 -10.80 -16.40
C LEU A 217 -22.32 -9.77 -17.33
N HIS A 218 -22.19 -9.94 -18.64
CA HIS A 218 -22.92 -9.15 -19.62
C HIS A 218 -24.43 -9.26 -19.40
N ASP A 219 -24.97 -10.48 -19.26
CA ASP A 219 -26.39 -10.73 -19.09
C ASP A 219 -26.94 -10.18 -17.75
N ASP A 220 -26.08 -10.09 -16.72
CA ASP A 220 -26.42 -9.48 -15.44
C ASP A 220 -26.41 -7.94 -15.48
N GLY A 221 -25.84 -7.34 -16.53
CA GLY A 221 -25.85 -5.89 -16.77
C GLY A 221 -24.54 -5.17 -16.50
N PHE A 222 -23.41 -5.87 -16.40
CA PHE A 222 -22.10 -5.20 -16.43
C PHE A 222 -21.87 -4.52 -17.80
N ASP A 223 -21.24 -3.35 -17.81
CA ASP A 223 -20.95 -2.60 -19.04
C ASP A 223 -19.65 -3.07 -19.72
N ALA A 224 -18.74 -3.69 -18.94
CA ALA A 224 -17.40 -4.03 -19.39
C ALA A 224 -16.80 -5.24 -18.66
N PHE A 225 -15.81 -5.86 -19.30
CA PHE A 225 -15.03 -6.97 -18.77
C PHE A 225 -13.53 -6.71 -18.93
N GLU A 226 -12.79 -6.69 -17.82
CA GLU A 226 -11.33 -6.54 -17.84
C GLU A 226 -10.68 -7.90 -17.62
N LEU A 227 -9.88 -8.33 -18.59
CA LEU A 227 -9.04 -9.52 -18.48
C LEU A 227 -7.73 -9.13 -17.79
N ASN A 228 -7.53 -9.54 -16.54
CA ASN A 228 -6.28 -9.34 -15.85
C ASN A 228 -5.23 -10.33 -16.32
N PHE A 229 -4.45 -9.94 -17.33
CA PHE A 229 -3.29 -10.68 -17.85
C PHE A 229 -1.97 -10.01 -17.43
N ALA A 230 -1.99 -9.32 -16.30
CA ALA A 230 -0.82 -8.78 -15.64
C ALA A 230 -0.49 -9.62 -14.41
N ALA A 231 0.63 -9.29 -13.77
CA ALA A 231 0.99 -9.83 -12.48
C ALA A 231 1.08 -11.36 -12.43
N ASN A 232 0.43 -11.93 -11.44
CA ASN A 232 0.45 -13.35 -11.16
C ASN A 232 -0.82 -14.02 -11.72
N ASN A 233 -1.40 -13.46 -12.78
CA ASN A 233 -2.53 -14.06 -13.44
C ASN A 233 -2.10 -14.98 -14.59
N VAL A 234 -2.93 -15.96 -14.88
CA VAL A 234 -2.63 -17.02 -15.86
C VAL A 234 -2.28 -16.45 -17.24
N GLY A 235 -2.93 -15.37 -17.66
CA GLY A 235 -2.63 -14.70 -18.92
C GLY A 235 -1.19 -14.17 -18.99
N GLN A 236 -0.66 -13.60 -17.90
CA GLN A 236 0.73 -13.14 -17.85
C GLN A 236 1.72 -14.31 -18.00
N SER A 237 1.36 -15.49 -17.49
CA SER A 237 2.18 -16.69 -17.67
C SER A 237 2.29 -17.14 -19.12
N PHE A 238 1.27 -16.90 -19.95
CA PHE A 238 1.37 -17.14 -21.39
C PHE A 238 2.17 -16.05 -22.10
N LEU A 239 1.93 -14.78 -21.73
CA LEU A 239 2.57 -13.63 -22.35
C LEU A 239 4.08 -13.55 -22.07
N SER A 240 4.57 -13.98 -20.91
CA SER A 240 5.99 -13.88 -20.53
C SER A 240 6.79 -15.15 -20.87
N ARG A 241 7.91 -15.03 -21.59
CA ARG A 241 8.76 -16.21 -21.90
C ARG A 241 9.39 -16.81 -20.66
N ALA A 242 9.64 -16.00 -19.62
CA ALA A 242 10.20 -16.47 -18.37
C ALA A 242 9.26 -17.43 -17.62
N ARG A 243 7.95 -17.30 -17.83
CA ARG A 243 6.90 -18.02 -17.08
C ARG A 243 6.24 -19.13 -17.91
N ASN A 244 6.40 -19.10 -19.23
CA ASN A 244 5.79 -20.06 -20.14
C ASN A 244 6.74 -21.23 -20.45
N ASN A 245 6.47 -22.40 -19.88
CA ASN A 245 7.24 -23.63 -20.09
C ASN A 245 6.57 -24.65 -21.02
N ARG A 246 5.58 -24.22 -21.83
CA ARG A 246 4.91 -25.10 -22.78
C ARG A 246 5.75 -25.30 -24.05
N ASP A 247 5.57 -26.42 -24.73
CA ASP A 247 6.22 -26.75 -26.00
C ASP A 247 5.25 -26.85 -27.20
N ASP A 248 3.97 -26.53 -26.97
CA ASP A 248 2.87 -26.58 -27.95
C ASP A 248 2.53 -25.20 -28.57
N GLU A 249 1.34 -25.10 -29.18
CA GLU A 249 0.81 -23.90 -29.84
C GLU A 249 0.56 -22.70 -28.93
N TYR A 250 0.69 -22.86 -27.61
CA TYR A 250 0.61 -21.81 -26.60
C TYR A 250 1.96 -21.51 -25.93
N GLY A 251 3.07 -22.09 -26.41
CA GLY A 251 4.41 -21.94 -25.83
C GLY A 251 5.13 -20.63 -26.14
N PRO A 252 6.37 -20.45 -25.62
CA PRO A 252 7.14 -19.21 -25.74
C PRO A 252 7.88 -19.06 -27.08
N GLN A 253 7.71 -19.99 -28.03
CA GLN A 253 8.56 -20.10 -29.23
C GLN A 253 8.36 -18.95 -30.22
N SER A 254 7.19 -18.31 -30.20
CA SER A 254 6.85 -17.18 -31.04
C SER A 254 5.92 -16.21 -30.30
N LEU A 255 5.85 -14.98 -30.80
CA LEU A 255 4.89 -14.00 -30.28
C LEU A 255 3.44 -14.48 -30.51
N GLU A 256 3.16 -15.04 -31.69
CA GLU A 256 1.84 -15.62 -32.03
C GLU A 256 1.39 -16.64 -30.98
N ASN A 257 2.25 -17.60 -30.63
CA ASN A 257 1.94 -18.64 -29.65
C ASN A 257 1.66 -18.05 -28.26
N ARG A 258 2.53 -17.14 -27.79
CA ARG A 258 2.39 -16.48 -26.47
C ARG A 258 1.09 -15.69 -26.35
N THR A 259 0.65 -15.07 -27.44
CA THR A 259 -0.60 -14.28 -27.47
C THR A 259 -1.84 -15.09 -27.75
N ARG A 260 -1.73 -16.36 -28.17
CA ARG A 260 -2.86 -17.17 -28.66
C ARG A 260 -4.00 -17.25 -27.64
N PHE A 261 -3.68 -17.58 -26.39
CA PHE A 261 -4.66 -17.66 -25.30
C PHE A 261 -5.47 -16.36 -25.16
N ALA A 262 -4.79 -15.21 -25.18
CA ALA A 262 -5.44 -13.92 -25.09
C ALA A 262 -6.30 -13.61 -26.32
N VAL A 263 -5.76 -13.85 -27.52
CA VAL A 263 -6.46 -13.60 -28.79
C VAL A 263 -7.73 -14.43 -28.91
N GLU A 264 -7.66 -15.72 -28.59
CA GLU A 264 -8.81 -16.63 -28.67
C GLU A 264 -9.88 -16.27 -27.62
N THR A 265 -9.47 -15.90 -26.41
CA THR A 265 -10.38 -15.42 -25.36
C THR A 265 -11.09 -14.12 -25.77
N ILE A 266 -10.36 -13.10 -26.25
CA ILE A 266 -10.95 -11.80 -26.67
C ILE A 266 -11.97 -12.02 -27.78
N LYS A 267 -11.60 -12.79 -28.80
CA LYS A 267 -12.51 -13.09 -29.93
C LYS A 267 -13.75 -13.84 -29.46
N GLY A 268 -13.59 -14.84 -28.60
CA GLY A 268 -14.71 -15.59 -28.04
C GLY A 268 -15.70 -14.69 -27.28
N ILE A 269 -15.19 -13.73 -26.48
CA ILE A 269 -16.04 -12.77 -25.77
C ILE A 269 -16.76 -11.85 -26.76
N LYS A 270 -16.06 -11.29 -27.74
CA LYS A 270 -16.66 -10.40 -28.75
C LYS A 270 -17.70 -11.12 -29.62
N GLU A 271 -17.48 -12.40 -29.94
CA GLU A 271 -18.44 -13.23 -30.67
C GLU A 271 -19.69 -13.54 -29.83
N ALA A 272 -19.54 -13.76 -28.52
CA ALA A 272 -20.63 -14.15 -27.64
C ALA A 272 -21.45 -12.97 -27.10
N CYS A 273 -20.79 -11.88 -26.68
CA CYS A 273 -21.44 -10.72 -26.06
C CYS A 273 -21.70 -9.57 -27.05
N GLY A 274 -21.13 -9.63 -28.26
CA GLY A 274 -21.25 -8.58 -29.27
C GLY A 274 -20.16 -7.50 -29.19
N GLY A 275 -20.05 -6.71 -30.27
CA GLY A 275 -18.98 -5.71 -30.43
C GLY A 275 -19.02 -4.57 -29.42
N ASP A 276 -20.21 -4.23 -28.93
CA ASP A 276 -20.44 -3.11 -28.00
C ASP A 276 -20.06 -3.43 -26.55
N PHE A 277 -19.93 -4.71 -26.18
CA PHE A 277 -19.47 -5.10 -24.85
C PHE A 277 -17.97 -4.86 -24.72
N VAL A 278 -17.57 -3.99 -23.80
CA VAL A 278 -16.19 -3.53 -23.66
C VAL A 278 -15.30 -4.64 -23.09
N VAL A 279 -14.18 -4.90 -23.75
CA VAL A 279 -13.12 -5.83 -23.32
C VAL A 279 -11.83 -5.05 -23.13
N GLN A 280 -11.42 -4.84 -21.88
CA GLN A 280 -10.14 -4.21 -21.53
C GLN A 280 -9.11 -5.27 -21.15
N LEU A 281 -7.85 -5.05 -21.52
CA LEU A 281 -6.74 -5.93 -21.15
C LEU A 281 -5.83 -5.21 -20.16
N LEU A 282 -5.69 -5.79 -18.97
CA LEU A 282 -4.67 -5.38 -18.01
C LEU A 282 -3.40 -6.20 -18.24
N ILE A 283 -2.28 -5.55 -18.54
CA ILE A 283 -1.01 -6.19 -18.91
C ILE A 283 0.20 -5.56 -18.19
N ASN A 284 1.28 -6.33 -18.06
CA ASN A 284 2.57 -5.78 -17.66
C ASN A 284 3.15 -4.95 -18.82
N GLY A 285 3.43 -3.67 -18.57
CA GLY A 285 4.01 -2.76 -19.56
C GLY A 285 5.49 -2.98 -19.81
N ILE A 286 6.18 -3.42 -18.75
CA ILE A 286 7.59 -3.77 -18.76
C ILE A 286 7.85 -4.70 -17.58
N GLU A 287 8.66 -5.72 -17.77
CA GLU A 287 9.03 -6.66 -16.73
C GLU A 287 10.50 -6.53 -16.31
N ALA A 288 10.80 -6.83 -15.04
CA ALA A 288 12.18 -7.01 -14.57
C ALA A 288 12.27 -8.04 -13.46
N ASN A 289 13.42 -8.70 -13.38
CA ASN A 289 13.76 -9.63 -12.31
C ASN A 289 14.27 -8.86 -11.08
N ASP A 290 13.36 -8.60 -10.16
CA ASP A 290 13.62 -7.89 -8.90
C ASP A 290 14.36 -8.74 -7.85
N GLN A 291 14.29 -10.07 -7.95
CA GLN A 291 15.06 -11.00 -7.11
C GLN A 291 16.53 -11.07 -7.54
N THR A 292 16.81 -10.97 -8.84
CA THR A 292 18.17 -10.99 -9.40
C THR A 292 18.32 -9.90 -10.47
N LEU A 293 18.58 -8.68 -10.00
CA LEU A 293 18.61 -7.46 -10.83
C LEU A 293 19.52 -7.60 -12.06
N GLY A 294 19.00 -7.20 -13.22
CA GLY A 294 19.71 -7.22 -14.50
C GLY A 294 19.62 -8.55 -15.26
N GLN A 295 18.97 -9.58 -14.71
CA GLN A 295 18.68 -10.82 -15.42
C GLN A 295 17.32 -10.78 -16.11
N ASP A 296 17.10 -9.74 -16.92
CA ASP A 296 15.79 -9.41 -17.48
C ASP A 296 15.53 -10.08 -18.86
N SER A 297 16.54 -10.72 -19.46
CA SER A 297 16.45 -11.28 -20.82
C SER A 297 15.24 -12.18 -21.12
N PRO A 298 14.75 -13.06 -20.21
CA PRO A 298 13.60 -13.90 -20.53
C PRO A 298 12.26 -13.18 -20.32
N TYR A 299 12.25 -11.98 -19.77
CA TYR A 299 11.03 -11.21 -19.47
C TYR A 299 10.64 -10.29 -20.63
N ASN A 300 9.43 -9.75 -20.59
CA ASN A 300 8.90 -8.89 -21.64
C ASN A 300 9.55 -7.50 -21.60
N SER A 301 10.19 -7.13 -22.72
CA SER A 301 10.62 -5.76 -22.98
C SER A 301 9.46 -4.87 -23.44
N VAL A 302 9.60 -3.55 -23.38
CA VAL A 302 8.57 -2.60 -23.88
C VAL A 302 8.27 -2.84 -25.37
N GLU A 303 9.30 -3.15 -26.16
CA GLU A 303 9.16 -3.42 -27.59
C GLU A 303 8.34 -4.69 -27.87
N GLU A 304 8.52 -5.71 -27.03
CA GLU A 304 7.67 -6.91 -27.09
C GLU A 304 6.24 -6.59 -26.66
N VAL A 305 6.06 -5.78 -25.61
CA VAL A 305 4.73 -5.38 -25.15
C VAL A 305 4.01 -4.53 -26.21
N GLN A 306 4.69 -3.65 -26.93
CA GLN A 306 4.12 -2.94 -28.10
C GLN A 306 3.62 -3.92 -29.17
N ALA A 307 4.36 -4.99 -29.44
CA ALA A 307 3.96 -6.00 -30.40
C ALA A 307 2.77 -6.83 -29.88
N ILE A 308 2.76 -7.18 -28.60
CA ILE A 308 1.61 -7.83 -27.92
C ILE A 308 0.38 -6.91 -28.02
N ALA A 309 0.50 -5.63 -27.67
CA ALA A 309 -0.59 -4.66 -27.68
C ALA A 309 -1.27 -4.57 -29.05
N ARG A 310 -0.51 -4.53 -30.15
CA ARG A 310 -1.06 -4.58 -31.52
C ARG A 310 -1.85 -5.85 -31.80
N ILE A 311 -1.39 -6.99 -31.31
CA ILE A 311 -2.08 -8.28 -31.50
C ILE A 311 -3.38 -8.30 -30.69
N LEU A 312 -3.37 -7.80 -29.46
CA LEU A 312 -4.56 -7.70 -28.62
C LEU A 312 -5.61 -6.75 -29.22
N GLU A 313 -5.18 -5.59 -29.72
CA GLU A 313 -6.06 -4.66 -30.46
C GLU A 313 -6.66 -5.34 -31.70
N GLN A 314 -5.85 -6.02 -32.52
CA GLN A 314 -6.35 -6.75 -33.70
C GLN A 314 -7.31 -7.89 -33.35
N ALA A 315 -7.21 -8.45 -32.14
CA ALA A 315 -8.16 -9.45 -31.65
C ALA A 315 -9.50 -8.84 -31.23
N GLY A 316 -9.56 -7.54 -30.97
CA GLY A 316 -10.77 -6.81 -30.59
C GLY A 316 -10.75 -6.25 -29.16
N ALA A 317 -9.59 -6.11 -28.52
CA ALA A 317 -9.51 -5.36 -27.26
C ALA A 317 -9.91 -3.89 -27.49
N ASP A 318 -10.70 -3.31 -26.58
CA ASP A 318 -11.15 -1.92 -26.68
C ASP A 318 -10.27 -0.93 -25.91
N SER A 319 -9.44 -1.42 -24.98
CA SER A 319 -8.57 -0.59 -24.15
C SER A 319 -7.46 -1.43 -23.50
N LEU A 320 -6.36 -0.76 -23.13
CA LEU A 320 -5.26 -1.33 -22.37
C LEU A 320 -5.07 -0.62 -21.03
N HIS A 321 -4.88 -1.39 -19.98
CA HIS A 321 -4.44 -0.94 -18.66
C HIS A 321 -3.04 -1.50 -18.41
N VAL A 322 -2.07 -0.61 -18.23
CA VAL A 322 -0.66 -0.96 -18.12
C VAL A 322 -0.17 -0.85 -16.66
N ARG A 323 0.47 -1.92 -16.17
CA ARG A 323 1.11 -1.98 -14.83
C ARG A 323 2.60 -2.27 -14.90
N LEU A 324 3.31 -2.01 -13.81
CA LEU A 324 4.71 -2.39 -13.66
C LEU A 324 4.82 -3.91 -13.46
N GLY A 325 5.85 -4.57 -13.99
CA GLY A 325 6.02 -6.02 -13.92
C GLY A 325 7.24 -6.57 -13.17
N PRO A 326 7.51 -6.22 -11.89
CA PRO A 326 8.41 -7.00 -11.05
C PRO A 326 7.93 -8.45 -10.86
N CYS A 327 8.88 -9.36 -10.65
CA CYS A 327 8.61 -10.80 -10.63
C CYS A 327 8.30 -11.35 -9.24
N GLY A 328 9.04 -10.93 -8.22
CA GLY A 328 8.89 -11.36 -6.84
C GLY A 328 7.93 -10.48 -6.04
N GLN A 329 8.05 -9.16 -6.15
CA GLN A 329 7.25 -8.17 -5.43
C GLN A 329 5.93 -7.91 -6.13
N HIS A 330 4.97 -8.82 -5.95
CA HIS A 330 3.61 -8.68 -6.53
C HIS A 330 2.96 -7.33 -6.21
N VAL A 331 3.05 -6.86 -4.96
CA VAL A 331 2.44 -5.61 -4.52
C VAL A 331 3.00 -4.38 -5.27
N ALA A 332 4.28 -4.42 -5.64
CA ALA A 332 4.95 -3.31 -6.33
C ALA A 332 4.50 -3.14 -7.79
N GLN A 333 3.67 -4.04 -8.32
CA GLN A 333 3.10 -3.89 -9.66
C GLN A 333 2.05 -2.77 -9.75
N PHE A 334 1.40 -2.47 -8.62
CA PHE A 334 0.38 -1.42 -8.51
C PHE A 334 0.65 -0.43 -7.36
N ALA A 335 1.43 -0.85 -6.35
CA ALA A 335 1.97 0.00 -5.29
C ALA A 335 3.51 0.05 -5.37
N ASN A 336 4.01 0.37 -6.56
CA ASN A 336 5.44 0.56 -6.87
C ASN A 336 6.13 1.60 -5.98
N ASP A 337 5.34 2.45 -5.34
CA ASP A 337 5.80 3.46 -4.41
C ASP A 337 6.53 2.87 -3.18
N LEU A 338 6.34 1.58 -2.88
CA LEU A 338 7.14 0.85 -1.89
C LEU A 338 8.65 0.90 -2.15
N TYR A 339 9.08 1.04 -3.41
CA TYR A 339 10.50 1.21 -3.75
C TYR A 339 11.12 2.50 -3.20
N PHE A 340 10.30 3.40 -2.66
CA PHE A 340 10.69 4.72 -2.17
C PHE A 340 10.34 4.91 -0.68
N SER A 341 9.84 3.87 0.01
CA SER A 341 9.52 3.93 1.45
C SER A 341 10.76 4.11 2.34
N ALA A 342 11.94 3.67 1.89
CA ALA A 342 13.20 3.83 2.60
C ALA A 342 13.94 5.10 2.12
N ARG A 343 13.67 6.25 2.77
CA ARG A 343 14.25 7.56 2.40
C ARG A 343 15.78 7.52 2.27
N GLY A 344 16.30 8.01 1.15
CA GLY A 344 17.73 8.01 0.80
C GLY A 344 18.27 6.65 0.31
N LEU A 345 17.44 5.62 0.34
CA LEU A 345 17.71 4.29 -0.18
C LEU A 345 16.75 3.93 -1.33
N GLU A 346 16.32 4.94 -2.09
CA GLU A 346 15.38 4.83 -3.20
C GLU A 346 15.79 3.72 -4.17
N GLY A 347 14.78 2.98 -4.63
CA GLY A 347 14.95 1.76 -5.43
C GLY A 347 15.13 0.49 -4.61
N ALA A 348 14.94 0.51 -3.28
CA ALA A 348 15.00 -0.69 -2.45
C ALA A 348 14.03 -1.76 -3.00
N SER A 349 14.53 -2.95 -3.36
CA SER A 349 13.74 -3.97 -4.06
C SER A 349 12.86 -4.82 -3.14
N GLY A 350 13.00 -4.69 -1.83
CA GLY A 350 12.43 -5.62 -0.85
C GLY A 350 13.20 -6.96 -0.75
N PHE A 351 14.33 -7.11 -1.45
CA PHE A 351 15.22 -8.27 -1.38
C PHE A 351 16.66 -7.89 -0.95
N GLY A 352 16.83 -6.72 -0.33
CA GLY A 352 18.15 -6.19 0.07
C GLY A 352 19.02 -5.69 -1.10
N SER A 353 18.47 -5.61 -2.31
CA SER A 353 19.09 -4.97 -3.47
C SER A 353 18.45 -3.62 -3.77
N ARG A 354 19.10 -2.80 -4.61
CA ARG A 354 18.54 -1.52 -5.08
C ARG A 354 18.49 -1.49 -6.60
N PHE A 355 17.32 -1.16 -7.14
CA PHE A 355 17.19 -0.79 -8.54
C PHE A 355 17.97 0.49 -8.81
N ASP A 356 18.90 0.44 -9.75
CA ASP A 356 19.32 1.58 -10.56
C ASP A 356 18.30 1.78 -11.69
N PHE A 357 17.40 2.76 -11.57
CA PHE A 357 16.33 2.97 -12.54
C PHE A 357 16.81 3.57 -13.86
N SER A 358 18.08 3.98 -13.98
CA SER A 358 18.67 4.41 -15.25
C SER A 358 18.96 3.23 -16.20
N ARG A 359 19.01 2.01 -15.67
CA ARG A 359 19.34 0.80 -16.44
C ARG A 359 18.34 -0.35 -16.28
N HIS A 360 17.81 -0.56 -15.07
CA HIS A 360 16.78 -1.59 -14.86
C HIS A 360 15.46 -1.08 -15.44
N PHE A 361 14.55 -2.01 -15.78
CA PHE A 361 13.33 -1.65 -16.51
C PHE A 361 13.64 -0.79 -17.76
N GLN A 362 14.70 -1.18 -18.49
CA GLN A 362 15.20 -0.51 -19.70
C GLN A 362 15.54 0.99 -19.53
N GLY A 363 15.62 1.51 -18.31
CA GLY A 363 15.78 2.95 -18.08
C GLY A 363 14.55 3.79 -18.44
N LYS A 364 13.37 3.17 -18.55
CA LYS A 364 12.15 3.81 -19.09
C LYS A 364 11.16 4.31 -18.03
N LEU A 365 11.45 4.11 -16.74
CA LEU A 365 10.55 4.50 -15.67
C LEU A 365 10.78 5.95 -15.23
N ARG A 366 9.70 6.67 -14.90
CA ARG A 366 9.77 7.98 -14.24
C ARG A 366 10.00 7.83 -12.74
N ALA A 367 11.18 7.37 -12.37
CA ALA A 367 11.51 7.03 -10.99
C ALA A 367 11.98 8.22 -10.13
N SER A 368 12.14 9.42 -10.68
CA SER A 368 12.56 10.61 -9.93
C SER A 368 11.43 11.26 -9.12
N HIS A 369 10.17 10.86 -9.33
CA HIS A 369 9.00 11.48 -8.69
C HIS A 369 8.46 10.65 -7.52
N SER A 370 9.36 10.01 -6.78
CA SER A 370 9.06 9.20 -5.61
C SER A 370 8.02 8.11 -5.90
N GLY A 371 8.02 7.55 -7.12
CA GLY A 371 7.07 6.54 -7.59
C GLY A 371 5.72 7.05 -8.10
N CYS A 372 5.47 8.37 -8.14
CA CYS A 372 4.25 8.94 -8.68
C CYS A 372 4.23 8.92 -10.22
N GLY A 373 3.22 8.27 -10.81
CA GLY A 373 3.08 8.14 -12.27
C GLY A 373 4.26 7.46 -12.95
N MET A 374 4.88 6.47 -12.28
CA MET A 374 6.15 5.86 -12.69
C MET A 374 6.08 5.22 -14.09
N MET A 375 4.90 4.78 -14.52
CA MET A 375 4.65 4.11 -15.81
C MET A 375 4.22 5.03 -16.95
N ILE A 376 4.18 6.35 -16.77
CA ILE A 376 3.70 7.29 -17.81
C ILE A 376 4.45 7.11 -19.14
N ASP A 377 5.78 7.04 -19.11
CA ASP A 377 6.57 6.95 -20.36
C ASP A 377 6.46 5.56 -21.01
N VAL A 378 6.42 4.49 -20.23
CA VAL A 378 6.18 3.13 -20.74
C VAL A 378 4.81 3.03 -21.40
N ALA A 379 3.78 3.62 -20.77
CA ALA A 379 2.44 3.65 -21.32
C ALA A 379 2.37 4.47 -22.62
N ALA A 380 3.10 5.59 -22.71
CA ALA A 380 3.19 6.38 -23.93
C ALA A 380 3.80 5.58 -25.10
N GLU A 381 4.84 4.79 -24.83
CA GLU A 381 5.44 3.91 -25.84
C GLU A 381 4.46 2.84 -26.31
N ILE A 382 3.74 2.19 -25.40
CA ILE A 382 2.71 1.19 -25.75
C ILE A 382 1.58 1.84 -26.56
N LYS A 383 1.09 3.00 -26.11
CA LYS A 383 0.06 3.78 -26.79
C LYS A 383 0.46 4.15 -28.21
N SER A 384 1.72 4.49 -28.46
CA SER A 384 2.20 4.79 -29.82
C SER A 384 2.09 3.62 -30.80
N ALA A 385 1.89 2.39 -30.30
CA ALA A 385 1.77 1.18 -31.10
C ALA A 385 0.32 0.81 -31.44
N VAL A 386 -0.68 1.42 -30.81
CA VAL A 386 -2.11 1.08 -30.93
C VAL A 386 -2.98 2.33 -31.15
N SER A 387 -4.23 2.14 -31.55
CA SER A 387 -5.23 3.21 -31.70
C SER A 387 -6.30 3.21 -30.60
N ILE A 388 -6.43 2.11 -29.85
CA ILE A 388 -7.30 2.02 -28.68
C ILE A 388 -6.74 2.80 -27.48
N PRO A 389 -7.60 3.30 -26.56
CA PRO A 389 -7.18 3.98 -25.35
C PRO A 389 -6.20 3.16 -24.49
N VAL A 390 -5.21 3.84 -23.92
CA VAL A 390 -4.23 3.27 -22.99
C VAL A 390 -4.17 4.08 -21.70
N GLY A 391 -4.43 3.41 -20.59
CA GLY A 391 -4.22 3.94 -19.24
C GLY A 391 -3.13 3.18 -18.49
N ALA A 392 -2.66 3.76 -17.39
CA ALA A 392 -1.66 3.12 -16.54
C ALA A 392 -1.98 3.30 -15.06
N ALA A 393 -1.47 2.36 -14.25
CA ALA A 393 -1.43 2.45 -12.80
C ALA A 393 0.03 2.51 -12.33
N THR A 394 0.30 3.28 -11.28
CA THR A 394 1.54 3.35 -10.46
C THR A 394 1.46 4.66 -9.66
N TYR A 395 0.56 4.69 -8.67
CA TYR A 395 0.22 5.86 -7.87
C TYR A 395 -0.12 7.12 -8.72
N MET A 396 -1.25 7.04 -9.42
CA MET A 396 -1.82 8.16 -10.19
C MET A 396 -2.65 9.06 -9.26
N ASP A 397 -2.19 10.29 -8.99
CA ASP A 397 -2.85 11.22 -8.08
C ASP A 397 -2.75 12.67 -8.63
N PRO A 398 -3.69 13.11 -9.49
CA PRO A 398 -3.70 14.46 -10.03
C PRO A 398 -3.86 15.57 -8.98
N ALA A 399 -4.36 15.29 -7.78
CA ALA A 399 -4.39 16.25 -6.67
C ALA A 399 -3.03 16.37 -5.96
N GLN A 400 -2.14 15.38 -6.10
CA GLN A 400 -0.76 15.47 -5.62
C GLN A 400 0.15 16.20 -6.60
N ALA A 401 -0.02 15.91 -7.89
CA ALA A 401 0.86 16.41 -8.93
C ALA A 401 0.04 16.95 -10.12
N PRO A 402 -0.69 18.07 -9.94
CA PRO A 402 -1.61 18.59 -10.94
C PRO A 402 -0.97 18.85 -12.30
N ASP A 403 0.10 19.65 -12.32
CA ASP A 403 0.78 20.03 -13.57
C ASP A 403 1.38 18.80 -14.26
N TYR A 404 1.95 17.88 -13.47
CA TYR A 404 2.58 16.65 -13.97
C TYR A 404 1.61 15.72 -14.71
N PHE A 405 0.41 15.49 -14.13
CA PHE A 405 -0.61 14.65 -14.77
C PHE A 405 -1.32 15.39 -15.91
N GLU A 406 -1.55 16.70 -15.78
CA GLU A 406 -2.10 17.50 -16.87
C GLU A 406 -1.18 17.50 -18.09
N GLU A 407 0.13 17.71 -17.92
CA GLU A 407 1.11 17.63 -19.00
C GLU A 407 1.11 16.24 -19.66
N ALA A 408 1.11 15.16 -18.86
CA ALA A 408 1.09 13.81 -19.40
C ALA A 408 -0.17 13.53 -20.25
N LEU A 409 -1.33 14.04 -19.84
CA LEU A 409 -2.58 13.90 -20.58
C LEU A 409 -2.62 14.80 -21.82
N ALA A 410 -2.20 16.06 -21.69
CA ALA A 410 -2.16 17.04 -22.78
C ALA A 410 -1.17 16.61 -23.90
N ASP A 411 -0.04 16.01 -23.54
CA ASP A 411 0.93 15.41 -24.47
C ASP A 411 0.43 14.11 -25.11
N GLY A 412 -0.72 13.60 -24.66
CA GLY A 412 -1.28 12.35 -25.13
C GLY A 412 -0.51 11.10 -24.69
N LYS A 413 0.33 11.18 -23.64
CA LYS A 413 1.09 10.03 -23.09
C LYS A 413 0.17 8.98 -22.46
N LEU A 414 -1.00 9.40 -21.98
CA LEU A 414 -2.05 8.55 -21.43
C LEU A 414 -3.42 9.00 -21.96
N ASP A 415 -4.38 8.08 -22.06
CA ASP A 415 -5.80 8.42 -22.30
C ASP A 415 -6.57 8.58 -21.00
N PHE A 416 -6.21 7.81 -19.97
CA PHE A 416 -6.83 7.86 -18.65
C PHE A 416 -5.85 7.42 -17.55
N LEU A 417 -6.15 7.86 -16.33
CA LEU A 417 -5.42 7.56 -15.11
C LEU A 417 -6.14 6.43 -14.36
N VAL A 418 -5.46 5.31 -14.15
CA VAL A 418 -6.02 4.20 -13.38
C VAL A 418 -5.69 4.39 -11.91
N MET A 419 -6.71 4.67 -11.10
CA MET A 419 -6.61 5.14 -9.72
C MET A 419 -7.29 4.16 -8.77
N ASN A 420 -6.76 4.01 -7.55
CA ASN A 420 -7.43 3.26 -6.50
C ASN A 420 -7.37 4.04 -5.18
N ARG A 421 -6.20 4.04 -4.54
CA ARG A 421 -6.02 4.56 -3.18
C ARG A 421 -6.50 6.01 -2.98
N PRO A 422 -6.24 6.98 -3.87
CA PRO A 422 -6.78 8.34 -3.71
C PRO A 422 -8.32 8.38 -3.67
N LEU A 423 -9.00 7.62 -4.55
CA LEU A 423 -10.46 7.53 -4.61
C LEU A 423 -11.06 6.78 -3.39
N CYS A 424 -10.32 5.84 -2.83
CA CYS A 424 -10.70 5.15 -1.59
C CYS A 424 -10.63 6.07 -0.36
N VAL A 425 -9.60 6.93 -0.33
CA VAL A 425 -9.38 7.87 0.76
C VAL A 425 -10.46 8.95 0.73
N ASP A 426 -10.69 9.57 -0.42
CA ASP A 426 -11.70 10.61 -0.62
C ASP A 426 -12.68 10.24 -1.74
N PRO A 427 -13.90 9.74 -1.41
CA PRO A 427 -14.88 9.40 -2.44
C PRO A 427 -15.37 10.61 -3.27
N GLU A 428 -15.27 11.84 -2.74
CA GLU A 428 -15.67 13.07 -3.44
C GLU A 428 -14.55 13.68 -4.31
N TYR A 429 -13.43 12.97 -4.46
CA TYR A 429 -12.20 13.43 -5.11
C TYR A 429 -12.45 14.13 -6.45
N VAL A 430 -13.21 13.50 -7.36
CA VAL A 430 -13.43 14.02 -8.72
C VAL A 430 -14.22 15.33 -8.68
N THR A 431 -15.30 15.37 -7.90
CA THR A 431 -16.14 16.57 -7.75
C THR A 431 -15.37 17.71 -7.10
N LYS A 432 -14.65 17.45 -6.00
CA LYS A 432 -13.80 18.47 -5.34
C LYS A 432 -12.76 19.04 -6.30
N LEU A 433 -12.08 18.18 -7.06
CA LEU A 433 -11.08 18.63 -8.02
C LEU A 433 -11.71 19.48 -9.13
N ARG A 434 -12.85 19.05 -9.69
CA ARG A 434 -13.62 19.79 -10.71
C ARG A 434 -14.02 21.19 -10.23
N GLU A 435 -14.35 21.31 -8.95
CA GLU A 435 -14.77 22.55 -8.30
C GLU A 435 -13.60 23.40 -7.77
N ASN A 436 -12.35 23.04 -8.10
CA ASN A 436 -11.14 23.71 -7.65
C ASN A 436 -10.91 23.68 -6.13
N ARG A 437 -11.48 22.68 -5.44
CA ARG A 437 -11.38 22.45 -3.99
C ARG A 437 -10.26 21.46 -3.65
N ILE A 438 -9.09 21.60 -4.29
CA ILE A 438 -7.96 20.67 -4.18
C ILE A 438 -7.40 20.57 -2.76
N ASP A 439 -7.45 21.67 -1.98
CA ASP A 439 -7.05 21.74 -0.58
C ASP A 439 -8.00 21.01 0.37
N GLU A 440 -9.19 20.62 -0.10
CA GLU A 440 -10.18 19.85 0.65
C GLU A 440 -10.09 18.34 0.40
N ILE A 441 -9.21 17.90 -0.51
CA ILE A 441 -9.05 16.48 -0.86
C ILE A 441 -8.19 15.79 0.19
N ALA A 442 -8.72 14.71 0.78
CA ALA A 442 -7.96 13.90 1.73
C ALA A 442 -6.82 13.13 1.01
N PRO A 443 -5.54 13.33 1.40
CA PRO A 443 -4.41 12.78 0.66
C PRO A 443 -4.19 11.30 0.98
N CYS A 444 -3.92 10.48 -0.05
CA CYS A 444 -3.34 9.16 0.19
C CYS A 444 -1.92 9.32 0.76
N THR A 445 -1.65 8.72 1.92
CA THR A 445 -0.33 8.77 2.57
C THR A 445 0.60 7.63 2.16
N ARG A 446 0.16 6.76 1.25
CA ARG A 446 0.99 5.67 0.69
C ARG A 446 1.53 4.69 1.73
N CYS A 447 0.90 4.67 2.90
CA CYS A 447 1.29 3.87 4.06
C CYS A 447 1.05 2.36 3.93
N LEU A 448 0.19 1.97 2.99
CA LEU A 448 -0.27 0.60 2.74
C LEU A 448 -0.88 -0.15 3.94
N HIS A 449 -1.37 0.55 4.98
CA HIS A 449 -2.27 -0.07 5.97
C HIS A 449 -3.57 -0.60 5.34
N CYS A 450 -3.90 -0.14 4.13
CA CYS A 450 -5.09 -0.54 3.39
C CYS A 450 -4.94 -1.87 2.64
N PHE A 451 -3.84 -2.61 2.82
CA PHE A 451 -3.57 -3.84 2.08
C PHE A 451 -2.87 -4.89 2.95
N TYR A 452 -3.58 -5.97 3.26
CA TYR A 452 -3.13 -7.10 4.08
C TYR A 452 -2.39 -6.73 5.38
N ASP A 453 -2.91 -5.77 6.14
CA ASP A 453 -2.23 -5.28 7.33
C ASP A 453 -2.93 -5.71 8.64
N PRO A 454 -2.21 -6.31 9.61
CA PRO A 454 -2.76 -6.60 10.92
C PRO A 454 -2.71 -5.36 11.83
N ASP A 455 -3.71 -5.23 12.69
CA ASP A 455 -3.71 -4.24 13.77
C ASP A 455 -2.72 -4.61 14.90
N LYS A 456 -2.69 -3.79 15.96
CA LYS A 456 -1.86 -4.02 17.16
C LYS A 456 -2.12 -5.38 17.83
N ALA A 457 -3.33 -5.92 17.73
CA ALA A 457 -3.71 -7.22 18.28
C ALA A 457 -3.40 -8.41 17.34
N GLY A 458 -2.88 -8.14 16.15
CA GLY A 458 -2.61 -9.15 15.12
C GLY A 458 -3.85 -9.54 14.31
N THR A 459 -4.98 -8.83 14.48
CA THR A 459 -6.19 -9.04 13.69
C THR A 459 -5.99 -8.41 12.33
N LEU A 460 -6.18 -9.19 11.26
CA LEU A 460 -6.12 -8.64 9.90
C LEU A 460 -7.22 -7.59 9.75
N LEU A 461 -6.81 -6.33 9.69
CA LEU A 461 -7.67 -5.17 9.59
C LEU A 461 -7.06 -4.27 8.54
N GLU A 462 -7.43 -4.47 7.28
CA GLU A 462 -7.12 -3.48 6.26
C GLU A 462 -7.82 -2.18 6.67
N HIS A 463 -7.09 -1.08 6.77
CA HIS A 463 -7.65 0.21 7.17
C HIS A 463 -6.94 1.35 6.46
N CYS A 464 -7.62 2.49 6.32
CA CYS A 464 -6.96 3.67 5.78
C CYS A 464 -6.38 4.50 6.93
N ARG A 465 -5.14 4.98 6.78
CA ARG A 465 -4.54 5.94 7.72
C ARG A 465 -5.37 7.21 7.84
N VAL A 466 -6.03 7.64 6.76
CA VAL A 466 -6.69 8.95 6.68
C VAL A 466 -8.21 8.83 6.81
N ASN A 467 -8.82 7.88 6.11
CA ASN A 467 -10.26 7.67 6.15
C ASN A 467 -10.61 6.55 7.14
N ALA A 468 -10.87 6.91 8.40
CA ALA A 468 -11.19 5.95 9.46
C ALA A 468 -12.42 5.07 9.17
N ALA A 469 -13.37 5.55 8.36
CA ALA A 469 -14.54 4.77 7.99
C ALA A 469 -14.20 3.64 7.01
N ASN A 470 -13.11 3.75 6.25
CA ASN A 470 -12.64 2.66 5.40
C ASN A 470 -12.41 1.42 6.25
N TRP A 471 -13.20 0.38 5.94
CA TRP A 471 -13.21 -0.94 6.57
C TRP A 471 -13.84 -1.06 7.97
N ARG A 472 -14.19 0.07 8.59
CA ARG A 472 -14.92 0.09 9.86
C ARG A 472 -16.43 0.30 9.66
N ALA A 473 -16.83 0.98 8.58
CA ALA A 473 -18.24 1.24 8.26
C ALA A 473 -19.05 -0.06 8.17
N PHE A 474 -20.25 -0.05 8.78
CA PHE A 474 -21.15 -1.19 8.93
C PHE A 474 -20.56 -2.37 9.73
N GLY A 475 -19.41 -2.16 10.38
CA GLY A 475 -18.83 -3.07 11.36
C GLY A 475 -19.29 -2.75 12.78
N GLU A 476 -18.76 -3.51 13.75
CA GLU A 476 -19.10 -3.37 15.18
C GLU A 476 -18.83 -1.96 15.73
N SER A 477 -17.74 -1.33 15.30
CA SER A 477 -17.33 -0.01 15.78
C SER A 477 -18.00 1.17 15.07
N MET A 478 -18.62 0.95 13.90
CA MET A 478 -19.27 2.00 13.11
C MET A 478 -20.52 1.45 12.41
N PRO A 479 -21.53 0.97 13.17
CA PRO A 479 -22.71 0.31 12.62
C PRO A 479 -23.58 1.22 11.74
N GLU A 480 -23.52 2.54 11.95
CA GLU A 480 -24.20 3.56 11.15
C GLU A 480 -23.62 3.75 9.75
N GLY A 481 -22.44 3.17 9.49
CA GLY A 481 -21.78 3.22 8.20
C GLY A 481 -20.91 4.46 8.01
N TRP A 482 -20.73 4.83 6.74
CA TRP A 482 -19.68 5.75 6.31
C TRP A 482 -19.79 7.16 6.90
N THR A 483 -20.99 7.72 6.94
CA THR A 483 -21.22 9.13 7.30
C THR A 483 -21.58 9.25 8.78
N PRO A 484 -20.93 10.15 9.55
CA PRO A 484 -21.35 10.44 10.91
C PRO A 484 -22.81 10.91 10.96
N GLN A 485 -23.62 10.30 11.81
CA GLN A 485 -25.00 10.74 12.05
C GLN A 485 -25.03 11.99 12.92
N ALA A 486 -26.01 12.88 12.70
CA ALA A 486 -26.21 14.05 13.57
C ALA A 486 -26.44 13.62 15.02
N ALA A 487 -25.85 14.37 15.97
CA ALA A 487 -26.04 14.11 17.39
C ALA A 487 -27.49 14.38 17.79
N GLU A 488 -28.08 13.51 18.62
CA GLU A 488 -29.44 13.72 19.15
C GLU A 488 -29.52 14.98 20.02
N GLN A 489 -28.45 15.27 20.76
CA GLN A 489 -28.30 16.46 21.58
C GLN A 489 -26.92 17.07 21.33
N PRO A 490 -26.84 18.24 20.66
CA PRO A 490 -25.60 18.99 20.54
C PRO A 490 -24.99 19.29 21.91
N LYS A 491 -23.67 19.22 22.00
CA LYS A 491 -22.86 19.38 23.22
C LYS A 491 -21.81 20.45 22.98
N LYS A 492 -21.36 21.14 24.02
CA LYS A 492 -20.11 21.89 24.04
C LYS A 492 -18.95 20.92 24.27
N VAL A 493 -18.10 20.74 23.27
CA VAL A 493 -17.00 19.76 23.28
C VAL A 493 -15.66 20.49 23.31
N LEU A 494 -14.84 20.15 24.30
CA LEU A 494 -13.45 20.59 24.39
C LEU A 494 -12.54 19.46 23.91
N VAL A 495 -11.66 19.73 22.94
CA VAL A 495 -10.64 18.79 22.49
C VAL A 495 -9.26 19.29 22.92
N ALA A 496 -8.53 18.49 23.70
CA ALA A 496 -7.21 18.81 24.21
C ALA A 496 -6.12 18.12 23.37
N GLY A 497 -5.46 18.85 22.47
CA GLY A 497 -4.38 18.37 21.61
C GLY A 497 -4.70 18.53 20.12
N GLY A 498 -3.82 19.24 19.40
CA GLY A 498 -3.91 19.52 17.97
C GLY A 498 -3.19 18.51 17.07
N GLY A 499 -2.95 17.29 17.57
CA GLY A 499 -2.42 16.17 16.79
C GLY A 499 -3.49 15.51 15.90
N PRO A 500 -3.14 14.46 15.13
CA PRO A 500 -4.06 13.79 14.20
C PRO A 500 -5.33 13.25 14.87
N ALA A 501 -5.22 12.65 16.06
CA ALA A 501 -6.37 12.16 16.81
C ALA A 501 -7.33 13.29 17.21
N GLY A 502 -6.80 14.38 17.75
CA GLY A 502 -7.61 15.52 18.20
C GLY A 502 -8.25 16.28 17.04
N MET A 503 -7.52 16.51 15.95
CA MET A 503 -8.07 17.14 14.74
C MET A 503 -9.18 16.30 14.11
N GLU A 504 -9.05 14.97 14.07
CA GLU A 504 -10.11 14.10 13.55
C GLU A 504 -11.32 14.08 14.49
N ALA A 505 -11.10 13.98 15.80
CA ALA A 505 -12.17 14.04 16.78
C ALA A 505 -12.96 15.36 16.70
N ALA A 506 -12.26 16.49 16.62
CA ALA A 506 -12.88 17.80 16.51
C ALA A 506 -13.68 17.95 15.20
N ARG A 507 -13.10 17.51 14.07
CA ARG A 507 -13.77 17.51 12.76
C ARG A 507 -15.06 16.71 12.80
N VAL A 508 -15.01 15.48 13.28
CA VAL A 508 -16.17 14.58 13.30
C VAL A 508 -17.23 15.06 14.30
N ALA A 509 -16.84 15.54 15.48
CA ALA A 509 -17.79 16.09 16.45
C ALA A 509 -18.51 17.33 15.88
N ALA A 510 -17.80 18.21 15.17
CA ALA A 510 -18.41 19.35 14.50
C ALA A 510 -19.36 18.91 13.37
N GLN A 511 -19.01 17.88 12.59
CA GLN A 511 -19.89 17.31 11.56
C GLN A 511 -21.20 16.74 12.14
N ARG A 512 -21.18 16.25 13.38
CA ARG A 512 -22.38 15.80 14.11
C ARG A 512 -23.22 16.95 14.66
N GLY A 513 -22.71 18.18 14.63
CA GLY A 513 -23.41 19.39 15.08
C GLY A 513 -23.03 19.88 16.49
N HIS A 514 -21.97 19.35 17.11
CA HIS A 514 -21.49 19.84 18.41
C HIS A 514 -20.79 21.20 18.29
N GLU A 515 -20.81 22.00 19.36
CA GLU A 515 -19.98 23.22 19.46
C GLU A 515 -18.59 22.81 19.93
N VAL A 516 -17.61 22.83 19.02
CA VAL A 516 -16.27 22.28 19.28
C VAL A 516 -15.24 23.39 19.45
N THR A 517 -14.47 23.33 20.55
CA THR A 517 -13.21 24.08 20.70
C THR A 517 -12.03 23.14 20.84
N LEU A 518 -11.07 23.23 19.92
CA LEU A 518 -9.81 22.48 19.95
C LEU A 518 -8.69 23.37 20.50
N TYR A 519 -8.03 22.89 21.55
CA TYR A 519 -6.90 23.55 22.19
C TYR A 519 -5.59 22.83 21.84
N GLU A 520 -4.55 23.61 21.55
CA GLU A 520 -3.21 23.12 21.25
C GLU A 520 -2.17 23.92 22.03
N LYS A 521 -1.25 23.23 22.73
CA LYS A 521 -0.24 23.86 23.58
C LYS A 521 0.84 24.59 22.78
N SER A 522 1.17 24.09 21.59
CA SER A 522 2.16 24.69 20.69
C SER A 522 1.54 25.80 19.84
N GLY A 523 2.35 26.43 18.99
CA GLY A 523 1.91 27.51 18.11
C GLY A 523 1.14 27.06 16.86
N SER A 524 1.04 25.75 16.60
CA SER A 524 0.51 25.20 15.35
C SER A 524 -0.09 23.81 15.55
N LEU A 525 -1.06 23.43 14.72
CA LEU A 525 -1.58 22.06 14.69
C LEU A 525 -0.59 21.09 14.02
N GLY A 526 -0.82 19.79 14.21
CA GLY A 526 -0.07 18.71 13.57
C GLY A 526 0.52 17.68 14.54
N GLY A 527 0.83 18.08 15.77
CA GLY A 527 1.49 17.21 16.74
C GLY A 527 2.76 16.56 16.17
N LEU A 528 2.94 15.25 16.38
CA LEU A 528 4.11 14.50 15.88
C LEU A 528 4.16 14.34 14.35
N LEU A 529 3.14 14.74 13.60
CA LEU A 529 3.19 14.67 12.13
C LEU A 529 4.33 15.51 11.54
N THR A 530 4.66 16.65 12.16
CA THR A 530 5.75 17.52 11.71
C THR A 530 7.10 16.82 11.81
N SER A 531 7.40 16.20 12.95
CA SER A 531 8.64 15.46 13.18
C SER A 531 8.70 14.21 12.30
N ALA A 532 7.57 13.50 12.15
CA ALA A 532 7.47 12.36 11.25
C ALA A 532 7.71 12.76 9.78
N ALA A 533 7.14 13.87 9.32
CA ALA A 533 7.38 14.40 7.98
C ALA A 533 8.86 14.78 7.78
N ALA A 534 9.48 15.39 8.78
CA ALA A 534 10.89 15.78 8.71
C ALA A 534 11.84 14.57 8.60
N ILE A 535 11.49 13.42 9.19
CA ILE A 535 12.27 12.18 9.13
C ILE A 535 11.95 11.34 7.89
N LYS A 536 10.67 11.11 7.58
CA LYS A 536 10.24 10.30 6.42
C LYS A 536 10.36 11.05 5.09
N GLY A 537 10.44 12.38 5.13
CA GLY A 537 10.42 13.21 3.94
C GLY A 537 9.03 13.23 3.25
N PRO A 538 8.97 13.75 2.02
CA PRO A 538 7.72 14.01 1.31
C PRO A 538 7.01 12.75 0.78
N HIS A 539 7.66 11.58 0.75
CA HIS A 539 7.13 10.36 0.13
C HIS A 539 5.73 9.98 0.63
N GLU A 540 5.52 9.96 1.95
CA GLU A 540 4.25 9.56 2.59
C GLU A 540 3.21 10.69 2.72
N ASN A 541 3.43 11.85 2.09
CA ASN A 541 2.49 12.98 2.11
C ASN A 541 2.07 13.46 3.51
N LEU A 542 2.94 13.34 4.53
CA LEU A 542 2.56 13.69 5.90
C LEU A 542 2.31 15.19 6.11
N GLU A 543 3.02 16.05 5.38
CA GLU A 543 2.75 17.49 5.38
C GLU A 543 1.38 17.81 4.76
N ARG A 544 1.02 17.14 3.65
CA ARG A 544 -0.31 17.27 3.04
C ARG A 544 -1.41 16.76 3.97
N LEU A 545 -1.16 15.68 4.72
CA LEU A 545 -2.11 15.18 5.72
C LEU A 545 -2.32 16.22 6.83
N ALA A 546 -1.25 16.82 7.36
CA ALA A 546 -1.35 17.85 8.39
C ALA A 546 -2.10 19.10 7.86
N ALA A 547 -1.82 19.51 6.63
CA ALA A 547 -2.52 20.61 5.96
C ALA A 547 -4.01 20.30 5.76
N TYR A 548 -4.34 19.11 5.27
CA TYR A 548 -5.73 18.65 5.13
C TYR A 548 -6.46 18.67 6.48
N LEU A 549 -5.91 18.05 7.52
CA LEU A 549 -6.55 18.00 8.84
C LEU A 549 -6.77 19.40 9.43
N THR A 550 -5.81 20.30 9.23
CA THR A 550 -5.93 21.72 9.61
C THR A 550 -7.05 22.41 8.85
N ARG A 551 -7.08 22.26 7.52
CA ARG A 551 -8.12 22.84 6.66
C ARG A 551 -9.51 22.36 7.03
N GLN A 552 -9.64 21.08 7.39
CA GLN A 552 -10.92 20.52 7.82
C GLN A 552 -11.45 21.14 9.12
N GLN A 553 -10.58 21.65 10.00
CA GLN A 553 -11.04 22.38 11.20
C GLN A 553 -11.77 23.67 10.80
N GLU A 554 -11.22 24.39 9.82
CA GLU A 554 -11.83 25.61 9.29
C GLU A 554 -13.16 25.33 8.61
N LEU A 555 -13.21 24.32 7.73
CA LEU A 555 -14.41 23.95 6.98
C LEU A 555 -15.54 23.45 7.88
N CYS A 556 -15.21 22.76 8.97
CA CYS A 556 -16.19 22.27 9.93
C CYS A 556 -16.56 23.32 10.99
N GLY A 557 -15.96 24.51 10.97
CA GLY A 557 -16.26 25.58 11.92
C GLY A 557 -15.76 25.31 13.35
N VAL A 558 -14.71 24.49 13.51
CA VAL A 558 -14.08 24.22 14.80
C VAL A 558 -13.35 25.48 15.29
N LYS A 559 -13.59 25.89 16.55
CA LYS A 559 -12.81 26.97 17.17
C LYS A 559 -11.45 26.45 17.59
N VAL A 560 -10.38 26.89 16.93
CA VAL A 560 -9.00 26.48 17.27
C VAL A 560 -8.32 27.53 18.15
N VAL A 561 -7.73 27.09 19.27
CA VAL A 561 -6.99 27.93 20.21
C VAL A 561 -5.59 27.34 20.41
N THR A 562 -4.57 27.98 19.86
CA THR A 562 -3.16 27.56 20.00
C THR A 562 -2.49 28.25 21.20
N LYS A 563 -1.25 27.85 21.52
CA LYS A 563 -0.44 28.35 22.63
C LYS A 563 -1.13 28.23 24.00
N THR A 564 -2.01 27.24 24.14
CA THR A 564 -2.83 27.04 25.33
C THR A 564 -2.79 25.57 25.71
N GLU A 565 -2.14 25.29 26.83
CA GLU A 565 -2.15 23.96 27.44
C GLU A 565 -3.46 23.77 28.21
N VAL A 566 -4.09 22.60 28.05
CA VAL A 566 -5.33 22.27 28.77
C VAL A 566 -4.97 21.64 30.10
N ASP A 567 -5.44 22.25 31.19
CA ASP A 567 -5.41 21.69 32.53
C ASP A 567 -6.84 21.61 33.11
N ALA A 568 -6.97 21.03 34.30
CA ALA A 568 -8.27 20.90 34.97
C ALA A 568 -8.93 22.27 35.22
N GLN A 569 -8.15 23.31 35.47
CA GLN A 569 -8.66 24.65 35.74
C GLN A 569 -9.29 25.27 34.49
N LEU A 570 -8.70 25.08 33.32
CA LEU A 570 -9.27 25.54 32.05
C LEU A 570 -10.58 24.80 31.74
N VAL A 571 -10.63 23.48 31.97
CA VAL A 571 -11.85 22.69 31.77
C VAL A 571 -12.98 23.18 32.69
N GLU A 572 -12.69 23.46 33.96
CA GLU A 572 -13.67 24.03 34.90
C GLU A 572 -14.17 25.43 34.45
N GLN A 573 -13.30 26.26 33.88
CA GLN A 573 -13.66 27.58 33.37
C GLN A 573 -14.51 27.52 32.11
N GLU A 574 -14.17 26.63 31.18
CA GLU A 574 -14.89 26.48 29.92
C GLU A 574 -16.25 25.78 30.10
N GLN A 575 -16.43 24.97 31.16
CA GLN A 575 -17.65 24.21 31.43
C GLN A 575 -18.16 23.44 30.19
N PRO A 576 -17.33 22.62 29.53
CA PRO A 576 -17.79 21.79 28.42
C PRO A 576 -18.70 20.67 28.93
N ASP A 577 -19.58 20.16 28.06
CA ASP A 577 -20.37 18.96 28.32
C ASP A 577 -19.53 17.69 28.17
N ALA A 578 -18.55 17.71 27.26
CA ALA A 578 -17.62 16.61 27.02
C ALA A 578 -16.19 17.09 26.72
N VAL A 579 -15.20 16.29 27.13
CA VAL A 579 -13.77 16.50 26.89
C VAL A 579 -13.16 15.30 26.19
N ILE A 580 -12.53 15.56 25.03
CA ILE A 580 -11.70 14.57 24.33
C ILE A 580 -10.24 14.91 24.59
N VAL A 581 -9.53 14.03 25.29
CA VAL A 581 -8.10 14.20 25.62
C VAL A 581 -7.26 13.48 24.57
N ALA A 582 -6.55 14.25 23.75
CA ALA A 582 -5.73 13.80 22.62
C ALA A 582 -4.30 14.35 22.73
N THR A 583 -3.73 14.35 23.94
CA THR A 583 -2.46 15.00 24.29
C THR A 583 -1.20 14.31 23.76
N GLY A 584 -1.36 13.18 23.06
CA GLY A 584 -0.25 12.33 22.61
C GLY A 584 0.24 11.38 23.71
N GLY A 585 1.25 10.58 23.40
CA GLY A 585 1.90 9.68 24.37
C GLY A 585 3.14 10.30 25.00
N THR A 586 3.63 9.68 26.07
CA THR A 586 4.91 10.02 26.71
C THR A 586 5.96 8.96 26.44
N ARG A 587 7.24 9.24 26.70
CA ARG A 587 8.29 8.19 26.69
C ARG A 587 8.65 7.78 28.12
N PRO A 588 9.01 6.50 28.34
CA PRO A 588 9.47 6.04 29.64
C PRO A 588 10.70 6.81 30.08
N ALA A 589 10.82 7.09 31.39
CA ALA A 589 12.06 7.61 31.95
C ALA A 589 13.24 6.69 31.57
N PRO A 590 14.45 7.25 31.37
CA PRO A 590 15.65 6.42 31.17
C PRO A 590 15.82 5.44 32.33
N LEU A 591 15.90 4.14 32.00
CA LEU A 591 16.18 3.06 32.97
C LEU A 591 17.66 2.66 32.96
N PHE A 592 18.48 3.49 32.33
CA PHE A 592 19.91 3.27 32.11
C PHE A 592 20.68 4.47 32.64
N GLU A 593 21.92 4.23 33.06
CA GLU A 593 22.80 5.28 33.55
C GLU A 593 23.28 6.16 32.39
N THR A 594 23.29 7.48 32.59
CA THR A 594 23.88 8.44 31.66
C THR A 594 25.18 8.96 32.25
N THR A 595 26.33 8.64 31.66
CA THR A 595 27.66 9.10 32.11
C THR A 595 28.33 10.02 31.09
N GLY A 596 29.00 11.08 31.54
CA GLY A 596 29.68 11.99 30.60
C GLY A 596 28.76 12.76 29.64
N ALA A 597 29.23 13.03 28.42
CA ALA A 597 28.63 13.98 27.47
C ALA A 597 28.01 13.35 26.20
N THR A 598 27.81 12.03 26.15
CA THR A 598 27.11 11.38 25.03
C THR A 598 25.65 11.85 25.02
N SER A 599 25.20 12.41 23.89
CA SER A 599 23.85 12.99 23.81
C SER A 599 22.78 11.91 23.73
N VAL A 600 21.71 12.07 24.49
CA VAL A 600 20.49 11.26 24.42
C VAL A 600 19.39 12.16 23.86
N LEU A 601 18.89 11.85 22.67
CA LEU A 601 17.94 12.70 21.94
C LEU A 601 16.55 12.07 21.88
N ALA A 602 15.53 12.94 21.98
CA ALA A 602 14.16 12.60 21.66
C ALA A 602 13.90 12.73 20.14
N PHE A 603 12.71 12.32 19.70
CA PHE A 603 12.34 12.29 18.28
C PHE A 603 12.40 13.66 17.62
N ASP A 604 11.88 14.69 18.29
CA ASP A 604 11.82 16.06 17.77
C ASP A 604 13.20 16.71 17.63
N ASP A 605 14.21 16.18 18.36
CA ASP A 605 15.57 16.73 18.40
C ASP A 605 16.51 16.05 17.39
N VAL A 606 16.06 15.01 16.67
CA VAL A 606 16.93 14.26 15.75
C VAL A 606 17.36 15.13 14.56
N VAL A 607 16.43 15.86 13.96
CA VAL A 607 16.68 16.65 12.75
C VAL A 607 17.48 17.90 13.12
N GLY A 608 18.64 18.08 12.46
CA GLY A 608 19.51 19.24 12.67
C GLY A 608 20.53 19.10 13.80
N SER A 609 20.47 18.02 14.59
CA SER A 609 21.46 17.73 15.64
C SER A 609 22.75 17.11 15.08
N ASP A 610 23.88 17.43 15.72
CA ASP A 610 25.16 16.75 15.46
C ASP A 610 25.25 15.45 16.28
N LEU A 611 24.97 14.33 15.62
CA LEU A 611 24.90 13.01 16.23
C LEU A 611 26.25 12.25 16.21
N GLY A 612 27.32 12.85 15.67
CA GLY A 612 28.57 12.14 15.43
C GLY A 612 28.42 11.06 14.34
N GLN A 613 29.27 10.02 14.36
CA GLN A 613 29.29 8.99 13.31
C GLN A 613 28.54 7.72 13.72
N ARG A 614 28.60 7.35 15.00
CA ARG A 614 28.11 6.07 15.54
C ARG A 614 26.88 6.35 16.39
N VAL A 615 25.71 6.00 15.88
CA VAL A 615 24.43 6.35 16.50
C VAL A 615 23.72 5.08 16.94
N VAL A 616 23.26 5.06 18.19
CA VAL A 616 22.41 3.99 18.70
C VAL A 616 20.96 4.44 18.67
N VAL A 617 20.10 3.68 18.02
CA VAL A 617 18.64 3.87 18.11
C VAL A 617 18.11 2.87 19.13
N LEU A 618 17.48 3.38 20.20
CA LEU A 618 16.93 2.55 21.26
C LEU A 618 15.43 2.32 21.01
N GLY A 619 15.01 1.08 20.77
CA GLY A 619 13.64 0.71 20.41
C GLY A 619 13.52 0.16 18.99
N SER A 620 12.33 -0.35 18.64
CA SER A 620 12.09 -1.01 17.35
C SER A 620 10.68 -0.82 16.78
N ASN A 621 9.97 0.25 17.15
CA ASN A 621 8.73 0.63 16.47
C ASN A 621 8.99 1.37 15.14
N ALA A 622 7.94 1.74 14.44
CA ALA A 622 8.00 2.50 13.19
C ALA A 622 8.94 3.71 13.26
N GLN A 623 8.87 4.52 14.33
CA GLN A 623 9.73 5.68 14.51
C GLN A 623 11.21 5.29 14.60
N ALA A 624 11.52 4.20 15.30
CA ALA A 624 12.89 3.68 15.40
C ALA A 624 13.45 3.27 14.02
N ALA A 625 12.65 2.56 13.22
CA ALA A 625 13.05 2.14 11.89
C ALA A 625 13.23 3.32 10.93
N ASP A 626 12.30 4.28 10.93
CA ASP A 626 12.38 5.48 10.10
C ASP A 626 13.59 6.35 10.44
N VAL A 627 13.85 6.56 11.73
CA VAL A 627 15.05 7.26 12.20
C VAL A 627 16.31 6.51 11.78
N ALA A 628 16.34 5.18 11.92
CA ALA A 628 17.49 4.39 11.49
C ALA A 628 17.74 4.56 9.99
N VAL A 629 16.71 4.47 9.14
CA VAL A 629 16.83 4.68 7.69
C VAL A 629 17.34 6.08 7.38
N TYR A 630 16.74 7.11 7.99
CA TYR A 630 17.14 8.51 7.83
C TYR A 630 18.61 8.76 8.18
N LEU A 631 19.12 8.12 9.23
CA LEU A 631 20.51 8.23 9.67
C LEU A 631 21.47 7.45 8.76
N VAL A 632 21.09 6.23 8.37
CA VAL A 632 21.85 5.41 7.42
C VAL A 632 22.02 6.13 6.08
N ALA A 633 20.96 6.78 5.58
CA ALA A 633 21.01 7.59 4.36
C ALA A 633 22.00 8.77 4.43
N GLN A 634 22.30 9.25 5.64
CA GLN A 634 23.32 10.29 5.89
C GLN A 634 24.74 9.71 6.09
N GLY A 635 24.91 8.41 5.89
CA GLY A 635 26.19 7.71 6.05
C GLY A 635 26.57 7.46 7.51
N LYS A 636 25.63 7.50 8.45
CA LYS A 636 25.88 7.16 9.86
C LYS A 636 26.01 5.65 10.05
N ASP A 637 26.82 5.23 11.01
CA ASP A 637 26.91 3.85 11.47
C ASP A 637 25.84 3.62 12.56
N VAL A 638 24.77 2.93 12.20
CA VAL A 638 23.58 2.79 13.04
C VAL A 638 23.51 1.40 13.67
N THR A 639 23.34 1.36 14.99
CA THR A 639 23.01 0.16 15.74
C THR A 639 21.65 0.33 16.40
N ILE A 640 20.75 -0.63 16.24
CA ILE A 640 19.46 -0.68 16.92
C ILE A 640 19.60 -1.59 18.13
N VAL A 641 19.22 -1.10 19.31
CA VAL A 641 19.12 -1.89 20.54
C VAL A 641 17.67 -1.84 20.97
N THR A 642 17.03 -2.98 21.17
CA THR A 642 15.62 -3.01 21.54
C THR A 642 15.33 -4.10 22.58
N PRO A 643 14.46 -3.83 23.58
CA PRO A 643 13.98 -4.87 24.48
C PRO A 643 12.99 -5.83 23.80
N ASP A 644 12.45 -5.46 22.64
CA ASP A 644 11.53 -6.31 21.90
C ASP A 644 12.25 -7.50 21.25
N PRO A 645 11.58 -8.65 21.12
CA PRO A 645 12.08 -9.73 20.28
C PRO A 645 12.02 -9.33 18.79
N LEU A 646 12.82 -10.00 17.96
CA LEU A 646 13.02 -9.62 16.56
C LEU A 646 11.72 -9.65 15.74
N GLU A 647 10.77 -10.51 16.08
CA GLU A 647 9.49 -10.65 15.39
C GLU A 647 8.63 -9.37 15.47
N LEU A 648 8.87 -8.53 16.49
CA LEU A 648 8.19 -7.26 16.70
C LEU A 648 8.96 -6.06 16.11
N PHE A 649 10.07 -6.30 15.42
CA PHE A 649 10.83 -5.24 14.76
C PHE A 649 9.95 -4.49 13.75
N GLU A 650 10.02 -3.17 13.78
CA GLU A 650 9.26 -2.27 12.91
C GLU A 650 7.73 -2.32 13.13
N LYS A 651 7.28 -2.64 14.36
CA LYS A 651 5.85 -2.59 14.71
C LYS A 651 5.26 -1.19 14.48
N GLY A 652 4.06 -1.16 13.91
CA GLY A 652 3.34 0.07 13.56
C GLY A 652 3.47 0.50 12.10
N HIS A 653 4.46 0.00 11.36
CA HIS A 653 4.45 0.06 9.89
C HIS A 653 3.57 -1.04 9.31
N SER A 654 3.02 -0.79 8.12
CA SER A 654 2.31 -1.85 7.41
C SER A 654 3.26 -2.97 7.02
N VAL A 655 2.77 -4.21 6.95
CA VAL A 655 3.60 -5.37 6.55
C VAL A 655 4.30 -5.17 5.22
N ASN A 656 3.66 -4.45 4.29
CA ASN A 656 4.24 -4.15 2.99
C ASN A 656 5.40 -3.16 3.11
N VAL A 657 5.30 -2.12 3.93
CA VAL A 657 6.42 -1.17 4.14
C VAL A 657 7.59 -1.87 4.84
N ARG A 658 7.29 -2.71 5.85
CA ARG A 658 8.30 -3.48 6.60
C ARG A 658 9.21 -4.30 5.68
N GLY A 659 8.63 -4.99 4.70
CA GLY A 659 9.38 -5.79 3.73
C GLY A 659 10.46 -5.01 2.96
N PHE A 660 10.29 -3.70 2.81
CA PHE A 660 11.24 -2.83 2.08
C PHE A 660 12.21 -2.11 3.00
N VAL A 661 11.72 -1.60 4.14
CA VAL A 661 12.54 -0.86 5.11
C VAL A 661 13.51 -1.78 5.84
N GLU A 662 13.03 -2.91 6.37
CA GLU A 662 13.87 -3.88 7.08
C GLU A 662 14.99 -4.41 6.18
N THR A 663 14.65 -4.80 4.95
CA THR A 663 15.63 -5.35 4.01
C THR A 663 16.63 -4.30 3.55
N ALA A 664 16.21 -3.02 3.43
CA ALA A 664 17.12 -1.91 3.15
C ALA A 664 18.10 -1.66 4.31
N LEU A 665 17.63 -1.64 5.56
CA LEU A 665 18.49 -1.48 6.74
C LEU A 665 19.52 -2.60 6.86
N ASN A 666 19.07 -3.85 6.69
CA ASN A 666 19.93 -5.03 6.73
C ASN A 666 21.00 -4.98 5.63
N ALA A 667 20.64 -4.57 4.42
CA ALA A 667 21.57 -4.45 3.30
C ALA A 667 22.65 -3.38 3.51
N GLN A 668 22.35 -2.33 4.30
CA GLN A 668 23.32 -1.31 4.69
C GLN A 668 24.19 -1.72 5.89
N GLY A 669 23.98 -2.92 6.45
CA GLY A 669 24.76 -3.44 7.58
C GLY A 669 24.30 -2.93 8.95
N THR A 670 23.09 -2.37 9.04
CA THR A 670 22.50 -1.97 10.33
C THR A 670 22.40 -3.19 11.24
N ARG A 671 22.93 -3.07 12.46
CA ARG A 671 22.89 -4.17 13.44
C ARG A 671 21.68 -4.00 14.35
N VAL A 672 20.87 -5.05 14.46
CA VAL A 672 19.75 -5.09 15.42
C VAL A 672 20.13 -6.03 16.55
N TRP A 673 20.06 -5.53 17.78
CA TRP A 673 20.17 -6.31 19.02
C TRP A 673 18.77 -6.45 19.62
N PRO A 674 18.03 -7.51 19.26
CA PRO A 674 16.72 -7.79 19.84
C PRO A 674 16.87 -8.36 21.25
N SER A 675 15.79 -8.32 22.02
CA SER A 675 15.72 -8.84 23.40
C SER A 675 16.87 -8.34 24.27
N ALA A 676 17.33 -7.11 24.02
CA ALA A 676 18.51 -6.53 24.64
C ALA A 676 18.13 -5.42 25.62
N THR A 677 18.82 -5.38 26.77
CA THR A 677 18.55 -4.39 27.81
C THR A 677 19.72 -3.42 27.92
N LEU A 678 19.45 -2.15 27.62
CA LEU A 678 20.41 -1.07 27.79
C LEU A 678 20.67 -0.80 29.28
N SER A 679 21.94 -0.74 29.68
CA SER A 679 22.35 -0.50 31.07
C SER A 679 23.02 0.86 31.28
N ALA A 680 23.82 1.33 30.32
CA ALA A 680 24.45 2.64 30.40
C ALA A 680 24.70 3.24 29.01
N VAL A 681 24.68 4.57 28.93
CA VAL A 681 25.16 5.34 27.77
C VAL A 681 26.02 6.48 28.28
N GLY A 682 27.20 6.63 27.70
CA GLY A 682 28.11 7.64 28.18
C GLY A 682 29.55 7.47 27.78
N ASP A 683 30.30 8.55 27.95
CA ASP A 683 31.75 8.58 27.72
C ASP A 683 32.16 8.03 26.34
N GLY A 684 31.33 8.25 25.31
CA GLY A 684 31.56 7.77 23.95
C GLY A 684 31.20 6.30 23.72
N THR A 685 30.45 5.67 24.62
CA THR A 685 30.07 4.25 24.58
C THR A 685 28.62 4.02 24.97
N VAL A 686 28.12 2.83 24.61
CA VAL A 686 26.85 2.27 25.03
C VAL A 686 27.11 0.88 25.60
N SER A 687 26.44 0.52 26.69
CA SER A 687 26.52 -0.80 27.33
C SER A 687 25.14 -1.40 27.45
N PHE A 688 25.00 -2.66 27.04
CA PHE A 688 23.73 -3.40 27.09
C PHE A 688 23.99 -4.89 27.26
N THR A 689 23.02 -5.60 27.85
CA THR A 689 23.03 -7.07 27.91
C THR A 689 22.25 -7.60 26.72
N SER A 690 22.88 -8.46 25.91
CA SER A 690 22.27 -9.10 24.74
C SER A 690 21.28 -10.20 25.12
N GLU A 691 20.50 -10.68 24.14
CA GLU A 691 19.58 -11.82 24.29
C GLU A 691 20.25 -13.07 24.90
N ALA A 692 21.53 -13.31 24.57
CA ALA A 692 22.30 -14.43 25.09
C ALA A 692 22.79 -14.24 26.55
N GLY A 693 22.44 -13.13 27.20
CA GLY A 693 22.92 -12.77 28.54
C GLY A 693 24.37 -12.29 28.56
N VAL A 694 24.93 -11.91 27.40
CA VAL A 694 26.30 -11.39 27.30
C VAL A 694 26.27 -9.87 27.36
N ASP A 695 27.05 -9.31 28.27
CA ASP A 695 27.27 -7.86 28.36
C ASP A 695 28.14 -7.37 27.19
N VAL A 696 27.60 -6.42 26.44
CA VAL A 696 28.22 -5.81 25.27
C VAL A 696 28.49 -4.35 25.59
N THR A 697 29.68 -3.87 25.22
CA THR A 697 30.00 -2.43 25.20
C THR A 697 30.43 -2.07 23.79
N ALA A 698 29.75 -1.09 23.21
CA ALA A 698 30.01 -0.62 21.86
C ALA A 698 30.25 0.89 21.86
N PRO A 699 31.03 1.44 20.91
CA PRO A 699 31.19 2.88 20.82
C PRO A 699 29.89 3.58 20.39
N CYS A 700 29.61 4.75 20.93
CA CYS A 700 28.37 5.51 20.73
C CYS A 700 28.62 7.01 20.86
N ASP A 701 28.38 7.76 19.78
CA ASP A 701 28.50 9.21 19.76
C ASP A 701 27.19 9.89 20.19
N ALA A 702 26.05 9.28 19.84
CA ALA A 702 24.72 9.71 20.27
C ALA A 702 23.75 8.53 20.37
N LEU A 703 22.81 8.62 21.30
CA LEU A 703 21.68 7.72 21.43
C LEU A 703 20.38 8.45 21.10
N VAL A 704 19.54 7.84 20.27
CA VAL A 704 18.21 8.35 19.92
C VAL A 704 17.18 7.43 20.55
N ASP A 705 16.38 7.96 21.49
CA ASP A 705 15.44 7.18 22.28
C ASP A 705 14.08 7.06 21.58
N MET A 706 13.89 5.95 20.88
CA MET A 706 12.67 5.58 20.16
C MET A 706 11.93 4.42 20.83
N ARG A 707 12.11 4.22 22.14
CA ARG A 707 11.32 3.22 22.90
C ARG A 707 9.84 3.51 22.77
N ASP A 708 9.01 2.48 22.88
CA ASP A 708 7.57 2.65 22.80
C ASP A 708 7.06 3.76 23.72
N MET A 709 6.14 4.55 23.18
CA MET A 709 5.44 5.53 23.97
C MET A 709 4.51 4.84 24.96
N LEU A 710 4.29 5.49 26.09
CA LEU A 710 3.35 5.12 27.12
C LEU A 710 2.10 6.01 27.01
N PRO A 711 0.91 5.50 27.38
CA PRO A 711 -0.29 6.33 27.53
C PRO A 711 -0.04 7.53 28.46
N ASP A 712 -0.70 8.64 28.18
CA ASP A 712 -0.65 9.88 28.96
C ASP A 712 -2.06 10.31 29.39
N THR A 713 -2.70 9.48 30.22
CA THR A 713 -4.11 9.66 30.63
C THR A 713 -4.28 10.58 31.83
N ALA A 714 -3.21 11.17 32.36
CA ALA A 714 -3.23 11.90 33.62
C ALA A 714 -4.25 13.05 33.65
N LEU A 715 -4.39 13.80 32.55
CA LEU A 715 -5.42 14.83 32.42
C LEU A 715 -6.82 14.22 32.43
N ALA A 716 -7.06 13.17 31.65
CA ALA A 716 -8.36 12.50 31.58
C ALA A 716 -8.80 11.94 32.94
N ASP A 717 -7.87 11.30 33.66
CA ASP A 717 -8.11 10.68 34.96
C ASP A 717 -8.39 11.72 36.07
N ALA A 718 -7.88 12.95 35.92
CA ALA A 718 -8.06 14.03 36.89
C ALA A 718 -9.41 14.76 36.74
N LEU A 719 -10.06 14.67 35.57
CA LEU A 719 -11.33 15.34 35.32
C LEU A 719 -12.49 14.56 35.96
N THR A 720 -13.32 15.25 36.75
CA THR A 720 -14.50 14.65 37.39
C THR A 720 -15.73 15.51 37.10
N GLY A 721 -16.89 14.86 36.92
CA GLY A 721 -18.15 15.56 36.67
C GLY A 721 -18.38 16.06 35.24
N VAL A 722 -17.51 15.68 34.29
CA VAL A 722 -17.65 15.94 32.85
C VAL A 722 -17.38 14.66 32.06
N GLU A 723 -18.13 14.42 30.99
CA GLU A 723 -17.90 13.27 30.10
C GLU A 723 -16.49 13.38 29.50
N THR A 724 -15.62 12.41 29.75
CA THR A 724 -14.21 12.50 29.37
C THR A 724 -13.75 11.21 28.70
N VAL A 725 -13.03 11.33 27.59
CA VAL A 725 -12.42 10.20 26.87
C VAL A 725 -11.02 10.54 26.40
N ALA A 726 -10.07 9.65 26.66
CA ALA A 726 -8.71 9.72 26.12
C ALA A 726 -8.66 9.01 24.75
N VAL A 727 -7.95 9.57 23.76
CA VAL A 727 -7.88 9.03 22.39
C VAL A 727 -6.49 9.11 21.77
N GLY A 728 -6.26 8.27 20.76
CA GLY A 728 -4.98 8.16 20.06
C GLY A 728 -3.86 7.77 21.01
N ASP A 729 -2.65 8.30 20.79
CA ASP A 729 -1.49 7.95 21.61
C ASP A 729 -1.63 8.34 23.09
N CYS A 730 -2.58 9.22 23.46
CA CYS A 730 -2.88 9.50 24.87
C CYS A 730 -3.46 8.26 25.58
N ALA A 731 -4.26 7.45 24.89
CA ALA A 731 -4.89 6.26 25.46
C ALA A 731 -4.14 4.97 25.09
N ASP A 732 -3.80 4.79 23.81
CA ASP A 732 -3.17 3.56 23.31
C ASP A 732 -2.17 3.87 22.19
N PRO A 733 -0.90 4.21 22.54
CA PRO A 733 0.12 4.50 21.55
C PRO A 733 0.33 3.40 20.52
N TYR A 734 0.34 3.77 19.23
CA TYR A 734 0.65 2.84 18.15
C TYR A 734 1.13 3.51 16.85
N ASN A 735 0.20 3.99 16.01
CA ASN A 735 0.49 4.61 14.73
C ASN A 735 -0.55 5.70 14.37
N ILE A 736 -0.28 6.46 13.31
CA ILE A 736 -1.14 7.57 12.87
C ILE A 736 -2.55 7.10 12.52
N ALA A 737 -2.68 5.90 11.95
CA ALA A 737 -3.95 5.36 11.48
C ALA A 737 -4.89 5.06 12.66
N GLU A 738 -4.38 4.42 13.70
CA GLU A 738 -5.13 4.16 14.93
C GLU A 738 -5.39 5.45 15.72
N ALA A 739 -4.50 6.44 15.67
CA ALA A 739 -4.75 7.76 16.25
C ALA A 739 -5.96 8.45 15.61
N ILE A 740 -6.04 8.46 14.27
CA ILE A 740 -7.17 9.01 13.52
C ILE A 740 -8.45 8.20 13.78
N ALA A 741 -8.36 6.87 13.77
CA ALA A 741 -9.51 6.00 14.06
C ALA A 741 -10.08 6.22 15.46
N ALA A 742 -9.23 6.29 16.49
CA ALA A 742 -9.65 6.54 17.87
C ALA A 742 -10.36 7.90 18.03
N GLY A 743 -9.83 8.96 17.42
CA GLY A 743 -10.46 10.28 17.42
C GLY A 743 -11.83 10.27 16.72
N ASN A 744 -11.92 9.62 15.55
CA ASN A 744 -13.16 9.49 14.78
C ASN A 744 -14.24 8.74 15.58
N LEU A 745 -13.88 7.61 16.18
CA LEU A 745 -14.81 6.77 16.94
C LEU A 745 -15.31 7.46 18.22
N ALA A 746 -14.42 8.13 18.96
CA ALA A 746 -14.82 8.87 20.15
C ALA A 746 -15.82 9.99 19.83
N ALA A 747 -15.60 10.72 18.73
CA ALA A 747 -16.52 11.76 18.30
C ALA A 747 -17.88 11.21 17.84
N ARG A 748 -17.92 10.02 17.22
CA ARG A 748 -19.18 9.33 16.86
C ARG A 748 -19.98 8.84 18.06
N ALA A 749 -19.32 8.63 19.21
CA ALA A 749 -19.96 8.19 20.43
C ALA A 749 -20.61 9.32 21.25
N LEU A 750 -20.26 10.59 20.99
CA LEU A 750 -20.80 11.78 21.67
C LEU A 750 -22.25 12.05 21.33
#